data_AF-A0A0P0M9J1-F1
#
_entry.id   AF-A0A0P0M9J1-F1
#
_cell.length_a   1.000
_cell.length_b   1.000
_cell.length_c   1.000
_cell.angle_alpha   90.00
_cell.angle_beta   90.00
_cell.angle_gamma   90.00
#
_symmetry.space_group_name_H-M   'P 1'
#
loop_
_entity.id
_entity.type
_entity.pdbx_description
1 polymer ?
#
loop_
_entity_poly.entity_id
_entity_poly.type
_entity_poly.pdbx_seq_one_letter_code
_entity_poly.pdbx_strand_id
1 'polypeptide(L)'
;MPHVVLVITKGEAGGAQTHVLELCRALQGRVRFTVVIGGDDTRSVLGQALNQLGITVLVLPTLQNSLNPLKVLASVRALLAHLRVLQPEVIHAHSAVAGVIARLAGKLRQFPVVYTVHGFGFKPQAPWLIRTNAWLAEAVLAAWTTRMVCVSAYEKELAARLPMPPERVSVVHNALADVPWRSDMAAQPPRLVMVARMAAPKRPDVLIEALALLAHRGLQPDTHILGGGPDLARHQAAAAPMPHIRLEGDVNDVAERLAQHQIFVLLSDHEGLPISILEAMRSGMAIVATRLPGIEEMLTHEQSAWLVPNTPQAVAQALQTLLADGPLRQRLGQAARDRYEAQFQPEAMAEPVLSLYQQAPLMHTARWPMTRPRRQTQQLASQQANRQSAHLVWSLLGLAMIGLAYAISQALMARGLATVDFGRTVLASLVPYALAAHLLYRGAHMPAAERGPLLLVTTGLPFWLTPLAFALLQQPYSRGALLLTYVLCTFWFWLADQWFLRHRPWRLVYQDPRVPGLLAPWLPVPQGQGLPRIRLLPWPAQGMPPGAALACDGAVVLPAAANTGTSSASANSAPSSAERHHFLTALKLQHIRLYSPESLQQSLTGRMAAETLQNELWQTDGNPAYDLAKRLIDVGVVLALLPLWLPLALLVACGVKIDSPGPALFSQRRTGMHGQSFRIWKFRSMRHEAQDTPQFAQTNDPRITRFGHWIRRTRLDEIPQLFNVLMGHMSLIGPRPEQDGFVQQFAEQMPSYPYRHLVRPGLTGWAQVQQGYAASADETAIKLSYDLYYITHYSLAMDLLIVFKTIQTVLTGRGAR
;
A
#
# COMPACT_ATOMS: atom_id res chain seq x y z
N MET A 1 -14.59 3.69 -2.59
CA MET A 1 -14.93 3.99 -1.19
C MET A 1 -13.91 3.30 -0.30
N PRO A 2 -13.37 3.97 0.73
CA PRO A 2 -12.43 3.37 1.65
C PRO A 2 -13.09 2.24 2.46
N HIS A 3 -12.34 1.17 2.73
CA HIS A 3 -12.77 0.10 3.62
C HIS A 3 -12.16 0.28 5.00
N VAL A 4 -13.01 0.48 6.00
CA VAL A 4 -12.59 0.72 7.39
C VAL A 4 -13.08 -0.40 8.29
N VAL A 5 -12.16 -0.99 9.06
CA VAL A 5 -12.50 -1.94 10.12
C VAL A 5 -12.55 -1.21 11.45
N LEU A 6 -13.75 -1.09 12.01
CA LEU A 6 -13.97 -0.51 13.33
C LEU A 6 -13.78 -1.58 14.40
N VAL A 7 -13.09 -1.27 15.50
CA VAL A 7 -12.86 -2.22 16.61
C VAL A 7 -13.34 -1.60 17.91
N ILE A 8 -14.25 -2.28 18.61
CA ILE A 8 -14.81 -1.83 19.89
C ILE A 8 -14.93 -3.00 20.87
N THR A 9 -14.68 -2.74 22.15
CA THR A 9 -14.59 -3.78 23.20
C THR A 9 -15.91 -4.43 23.59
N LYS A 10 -17.01 -3.68 23.53
CA LYS A 10 -18.34 -4.14 23.94
C LYS A 10 -19.40 -3.60 22.99
N GLY A 11 -20.47 -4.36 22.79
CA GLY A 11 -21.63 -3.95 22.02
C GLY A 11 -22.88 -3.57 22.82
N GLU A 12 -22.77 -3.48 24.16
CA GLU A 12 -23.80 -2.97 25.09
C GLU A 12 -24.07 -1.46 24.85
N ALA A 13 -25.22 -0.96 25.32
CA ALA A 13 -25.55 0.46 25.23
C ALA A 13 -24.51 1.33 25.99
N GLY A 14 -24.08 2.42 25.37
CA GLY A 14 -23.08 3.33 25.94
C GLY A 14 -22.62 4.38 24.94
N GLY A 15 -21.97 5.43 25.44
CA GLY A 15 -21.61 6.58 24.61
C GLY A 15 -20.66 6.23 23.44
N ALA A 16 -19.66 5.37 23.66
CA ALA A 16 -18.76 4.97 22.60
C ALA A 16 -19.48 4.17 21.49
N GLN A 17 -20.49 3.38 21.85
CA GLN A 17 -21.29 2.59 20.93
C GLN A 17 -22.26 3.48 20.14
N THR A 18 -22.92 4.42 20.80
CA THR A 18 -23.76 5.44 20.14
C THR A 18 -22.92 6.22 19.13
N HIS A 19 -21.72 6.69 19.51
CA HIS A 19 -20.80 7.36 18.59
C HIS A 19 -20.48 6.51 17.34
N VAL A 20 -20.15 5.23 17.53
CA VAL A 20 -19.87 4.32 16.41
C VAL A 20 -21.07 4.18 15.49
N LEU A 21 -22.28 4.02 16.05
CA LEU A 21 -23.51 3.90 15.28
C LEU A 21 -23.79 5.16 14.46
N GLU A 22 -23.70 6.34 15.07
CA GLU A 22 -23.93 7.62 14.40
C GLU A 22 -22.87 7.88 13.31
N LEU A 23 -21.61 7.51 13.57
CA LEU A 23 -20.55 7.62 12.57
C LEU A 23 -20.79 6.72 11.36
N CYS A 24 -21.20 5.47 11.62
CA CYS A 24 -21.55 4.53 10.58
C CYS A 24 -22.74 5.01 9.74
N ARG A 25 -23.76 5.60 10.39
CA ARG A 25 -24.93 6.17 9.73
C ARG A 25 -24.56 7.38 8.87
N ALA A 26 -23.82 8.35 9.42
CA ALA A 26 -23.46 9.59 8.74
C ALA A 26 -22.53 9.39 7.53
N LEU A 27 -21.74 8.31 7.53
CA LEU A 27 -20.83 7.96 6.43
C LEU A 27 -21.33 6.79 5.56
N GLN A 28 -22.60 6.40 5.70
CA GLN A 28 -23.20 5.37 4.86
C GLN A 28 -23.14 5.78 3.38
N GLY A 29 -22.79 4.83 2.51
CA GLY A 29 -22.59 5.10 1.07
C GLY A 29 -21.28 5.84 0.72
N ARG A 30 -20.52 6.35 1.70
CA ARG A 30 -19.20 7.00 1.49
C ARG A 30 -18.04 6.15 1.98
N VAL A 31 -18.26 5.33 3.01
CA VAL A 31 -17.27 4.40 3.59
C VAL A 31 -17.87 2.99 3.66
N ARG A 32 -17.07 1.98 3.31
CA ARG A 32 -17.44 0.58 3.56
C ARG A 32 -16.96 0.22 4.96
N PHE A 33 -17.88 -0.04 5.89
CA PHE A 33 -17.54 -0.44 7.25
C PHE A 33 -17.61 -1.96 7.45
N THR A 34 -16.71 -2.46 8.29
CA THR A 34 -16.85 -3.75 8.96
C THR A 34 -16.58 -3.51 10.44
N VAL A 35 -17.48 -3.91 11.33
CA VAL A 35 -17.34 -3.64 12.76
C VAL A 35 -17.00 -4.92 13.50
N VAL A 36 -15.91 -4.88 14.26
CA VAL A 36 -15.46 -5.96 15.15
C VAL A 36 -15.84 -5.60 16.57
N ILE A 37 -16.76 -6.36 17.15
CA ILE A 37 -17.27 -6.17 18.51
C ILE A 37 -16.69 -7.26 19.42
N GLY A 38 -16.18 -6.87 20.59
CA GLY A 38 -15.72 -7.82 21.59
C GLY A 38 -16.87 -8.55 22.29
N GLY A 39 -16.61 -9.79 22.70
CA GLY A 39 -17.61 -10.71 23.27
C GLY A 39 -18.15 -11.72 22.25
N ASP A 40 -19.13 -12.50 22.69
CA ASP A 40 -19.60 -13.69 21.96
C ASP A 40 -20.90 -13.47 21.18
N ASP A 41 -21.60 -12.36 21.43
CA ASP A 41 -22.96 -12.16 20.93
C ASP A 41 -23.05 -11.11 19.81
N THR A 42 -23.36 -11.59 18.61
CA THR A 42 -23.69 -10.75 17.44
C THR A 42 -25.00 -9.97 17.61
N ARG A 43 -25.84 -10.33 18.59
CA ARG A 43 -27.13 -9.69 18.90
C ARG A 43 -27.03 -8.61 19.97
N SER A 44 -25.83 -8.12 20.28
CA SER A 44 -25.69 -6.93 21.14
C SER A 44 -26.47 -5.74 20.57
N VAL A 45 -26.85 -4.76 21.40
CA VAL A 45 -27.61 -3.57 20.99
C VAL A 45 -26.96 -2.88 19.78
N LEU A 46 -25.64 -2.64 19.85
CA LEU A 46 -24.89 -2.08 18.73
C LEU A 46 -24.87 -3.00 17.50
N GLY A 47 -24.68 -4.31 17.68
CA GLY A 47 -24.63 -5.29 16.59
C GLY A 47 -25.94 -5.33 15.81
N GLN A 48 -27.09 -5.35 16.49
CA GLN A 48 -28.40 -5.31 15.86
C GLN A 48 -28.62 -4.01 15.07
N ALA A 49 -28.31 -2.86 15.67
CA ALA A 49 -28.46 -1.56 15.02
C ALA A 49 -27.55 -1.43 13.77
N LEU A 50 -26.33 -1.95 13.82
CA LEU A 50 -25.41 -1.96 12.67
C LEU A 50 -25.86 -2.93 11.57
N ASN A 51 -26.39 -4.11 11.94
CA ASN A 51 -26.93 -5.06 10.98
C ASN A 51 -28.16 -4.48 10.25
N GLN A 52 -29.01 -3.71 10.94
CA GLN A 52 -30.13 -2.98 10.32
C GLN A 52 -29.66 -1.93 9.30
N LEU A 53 -28.47 -1.34 9.50
CA LEU A 53 -27.82 -0.44 8.52
C LEU A 53 -27.13 -1.19 7.36
N GLY A 54 -27.20 -2.53 7.33
CA GLY A 54 -26.53 -3.37 6.33
C GLY A 54 -25.02 -3.49 6.52
N ILE A 55 -24.50 -3.17 7.71
CA ILE A 55 -23.06 -3.20 8.01
C ILE A 55 -22.67 -4.58 8.54
N THR A 56 -21.57 -5.13 8.01
CA THR A 56 -21.06 -6.42 8.47
C THR A 56 -20.48 -6.31 9.89
N VAL A 57 -21.05 -7.09 10.81
CA VAL A 57 -20.58 -7.21 12.20
C VAL A 57 -19.86 -8.54 12.40
N LEU A 58 -18.66 -8.49 12.98
CA LEU A 58 -17.85 -9.64 13.38
C LEU A 58 -17.67 -9.64 14.89
N VAL A 59 -17.76 -10.80 15.52
CA VAL A 59 -17.49 -10.96 16.95
C VAL A 59 -16.04 -11.37 17.19
N LEU A 60 -15.46 -10.87 18.26
CA LEU A 60 -14.12 -11.24 18.71
C LEU A 60 -14.18 -11.63 20.20
N PRO A 61 -14.54 -12.90 20.51
CA PRO A 61 -14.69 -13.43 21.88
C PRO A 61 -13.56 -13.08 22.85
N THR A 62 -12.33 -13.08 22.34
CA THR A 62 -11.13 -12.84 23.13
C THR A 62 -10.97 -11.38 23.55
N LEU A 63 -11.62 -10.44 22.85
CA LEU A 63 -11.58 -9.00 23.13
C LEU A 63 -12.49 -8.68 24.31
N GLN A 64 -11.89 -8.73 25.49
CA GLN A 64 -12.54 -8.39 26.76
C GLN A 64 -11.94 -7.10 27.31
N ASN A 65 -12.60 -6.47 28.27
CA ASN A 65 -12.06 -5.30 28.98
C ASN A 65 -10.96 -5.70 29.98
N SER A 66 -9.87 -6.29 29.49
CA SER A 66 -8.74 -6.80 30.28
C SER A 66 -7.43 -6.54 29.55
N LEU A 67 -6.46 -5.99 30.29
CA LEU A 67 -5.09 -5.78 29.80
C LEU A 67 -4.15 -6.95 30.11
N ASN A 68 -4.69 -8.14 30.43
CA ASN A 68 -3.86 -9.33 30.63
C ASN A 68 -3.08 -9.66 29.34
N PRO A 69 -1.73 -9.78 29.37
CA PRO A 69 -0.91 -9.96 28.18
C PRO A 69 -1.31 -11.15 27.29
N LEU A 70 -1.70 -12.29 27.89
CA LEU A 70 -2.11 -13.49 27.15
C LEU A 70 -3.42 -13.25 26.39
N LYS A 71 -4.39 -12.57 27.02
CA LYS A 71 -5.68 -12.21 26.40
C LYS A 71 -5.49 -11.17 25.30
N VAL A 72 -4.61 -10.19 25.51
CA VAL A 72 -4.24 -9.19 24.49
C VAL A 72 -3.61 -9.89 23.28
N LEU A 73 -2.65 -10.79 23.49
CA LEU A 73 -1.99 -11.53 22.40
C LEU A 73 -2.99 -12.40 21.63
N ALA A 74 -3.89 -13.11 22.33
CA ALA A 74 -4.95 -13.90 21.71
C ALA A 74 -5.86 -13.01 20.84
N SER A 75 -6.24 -11.84 21.34
CA SER A 75 -7.07 -10.88 20.62
C SER A 75 -6.39 -10.25 19.42
N VAL A 76 -5.10 -9.92 19.54
CA VAL A 76 -4.29 -9.45 18.41
C VAL A 76 -4.21 -10.55 17.34
N ARG A 77 -3.98 -11.80 17.72
CA ARG A 77 -3.93 -12.93 16.77
C ARG A 77 -5.26 -13.13 16.05
N ALA A 78 -6.37 -13.08 16.78
CA ALA A 78 -7.71 -13.20 16.21
C ALA A 78 -8.02 -12.03 15.26
N LEU A 79 -7.74 -10.79 15.67
CA LEU A 79 -7.95 -9.61 14.83
C LEU A 79 -7.09 -9.69 13.56
N LEU A 80 -5.84 -10.11 13.69
CA LEU A 80 -4.94 -10.34 12.53
C LEU A 80 -5.47 -11.39 11.55
N ALA A 81 -6.23 -12.39 12.01
CA ALA A 81 -6.85 -13.37 11.12
C ALA A 81 -7.95 -12.71 10.27
N HIS A 82 -8.83 -11.92 10.88
CA HIS A 82 -9.85 -11.16 10.15
C HIS A 82 -9.22 -10.14 9.19
N LEU A 83 -8.22 -9.37 9.63
CA LEU A 83 -7.55 -8.37 8.80
C LEU A 83 -6.85 -8.97 7.58
N ARG A 84 -6.36 -10.22 7.66
CA ARG A 84 -5.77 -10.91 6.50
C ARG A 84 -6.79 -11.16 5.40
N VAL A 85 -8.05 -11.46 5.76
CA VAL A 85 -9.13 -11.72 4.80
C VAL A 85 -9.71 -10.40 4.31
N LEU A 86 -10.00 -9.47 5.23
CA LEU A 86 -10.67 -8.20 4.92
C LEU A 86 -9.79 -7.22 4.14
N GLN A 87 -8.47 -7.22 4.38
CA GLN A 87 -7.51 -6.28 3.78
C GLN A 87 -7.98 -4.81 3.82
N PRO A 88 -8.36 -4.25 5.00
CA PRO A 88 -8.89 -2.90 5.06
C PRO A 88 -7.85 -1.83 4.72
N GLU A 89 -8.34 -0.64 4.37
CA GLU A 89 -7.49 0.53 4.19
C GLU A 89 -7.07 1.13 5.52
N VAL A 90 -7.97 1.13 6.51
CA VAL A 90 -7.77 1.71 7.84
C VAL A 90 -8.41 0.83 8.91
N ILE A 91 -7.75 0.72 10.06
CA ILE A 91 -8.36 0.20 11.29
C ILE A 91 -8.71 1.40 12.17
N HIS A 92 -9.93 1.46 12.67
CA HIS A 92 -10.37 2.52 13.56
C HIS A 92 -10.83 1.93 14.90
N ALA A 93 -10.08 2.22 15.97
CA ALA A 93 -10.39 1.72 17.29
C ALA A 93 -11.17 2.72 18.14
N HIS A 94 -12.17 2.21 18.88
CA HIS A 94 -12.92 2.93 19.89
C HIS A 94 -12.81 2.16 21.22
N SER A 95 -12.53 2.86 22.32
CA SER A 95 -12.17 2.33 23.67
C SER A 95 -10.69 1.97 23.86
N ALA A 96 -10.22 2.04 25.11
CA ALA A 96 -8.81 1.87 25.46
C ALA A 96 -8.24 0.50 25.06
N VAL A 97 -8.90 -0.61 25.44
CA VAL A 97 -8.37 -1.96 25.16
C VAL A 97 -8.43 -2.29 23.67
N ALA A 98 -9.50 -1.91 22.96
CA ALA A 98 -9.55 -2.02 21.50
C ALA A 98 -8.44 -1.18 20.85
N GLY A 99 -8.16 0.00 21.38
CA GLY A 99 -7.05 0.85 20.96
C GLY A 99 -5.71 0.14 21.07
N VAL A 100 -5.42 -0.54 22.18
CA VAL A 100 -4.19 -1.35 22.34
C VAL A 100 -4.10 -2.44 21.27
N ILE A 101 -5.16 -3.23 21.11
CA ILE A 101 -5.19 -4.39 20.21
C ILE A 101 -5.08 -3.98 18.75
N ALA A 102 -5.82 -2.95 18.33
CA ALA A 102 -5.77 -2.43 16.97
C ALA A 102 -4.40 -1.84 16.61
N ARG A 103 -3.76 -1.09 17.53
CA ARG A 103 -2.42 -0.51 17.30
C ARG A 103 -1.33 -1.58 17.23
N LEU A 104 -1.41 -2.63 18.06
CA LEU A 104 -0.51 -3.79 17.97
C LEU A 104 -0.70 -4.57 16.65
N ALA A 105 -1.95 -4.87 16.28
CA ALA A 105 -2.25 -5.57 15.02
C ALA A 105 -1.82 -4.73 13.81
N GLY A 106 -2.10 -3.42 13.83
CA GLY A 106 -1.69 -2.47 12.82
C GLY A 106 -0.17 -2.39 12.68
N LYS A 107 0.57 -2.39 13.79
CA LYS A 107 2.03 -2.43 13.78
C LYS A 107 2.59 -3.71 13.15
N LEU A 108 2.03 -4.87 13.50
CA LEU A 108 2.50 -6.18 13.01
C LEU A 108 2.26 -6.39 11.51
N ARG A 109 1.23 -5.78 10.93
CA ARG A 109 0.88 -5.92 9.51
C ARG A 109 0.92 -4.64 8.69
N GLN A 110 1.41 -3.54 9.27
CA GLN A 110 1.51 -2.21 8.65
C GLN A 110 0.16 -1.64 8.17
N PHE A 111 -0.93 -1.92 8.88
CA PHE A 111 -2.19 -1.21 8.67
C PHE A 111 -2.15 0.15 9.38
N PRO A 112 -2.63 1.24 8.74
CA PRO A 112 -2.78 2.51 9.43
C PRO A 112 -3.92 2.41 10.45
N VAL A 113 -3.72 3.05 11.61
CA VAL A 113 -4.64 2.98 12.74
C VAL A 113 -5.11 4.38 13.12
N VAL A 114 -6.42 4.59 13.04
CA VAL A 114 -7.11 5.73 13.64
C VAL A 114 -7.57 5.29 15.03
N TYR A 115 -7.44 6.15 16.04
CA TYR A 115 -7.89 5.86 17.39
C TYR A 115 -8.69 7.03 17.95
N THR A 116 -9.97 6.82 18.24
CA THR A 116 -10.82 7.80 18.92
C THR A 116 -10.75 7.60 20.42
N VAL A 117 -10.29 8.64 21.10
CA VAL A 117 -10.20 8.74 22.55
C VAL A 117 -11.48 9.38 23.08
N HIS A 118 -12.33 8.58 23.70
CA HIS A 118 -13.53 9.04 24.41
C HIS A 118 -13.23 9.66 25.79
N GLY A 119 -11.99 9.48 26.28
CA GLY A 119 -11.46 10.08 27.49
C GLY A 119 -10.17 9.39 27.90
N PHE A 120 -9.14 10.16 28.25
CA PHE A 120 -7.86 9.60 28.71
C PHE A 120 -7.93 9.11 30.15
N GLY A 121 -7.32 7.96 30.41
CA GLY A 121 -7.12 7.44 31.78
C GLY A 121 -6.05 8.19 32.58
N PHE A 122 -5.34 9.13 31.95
CA PHE A 122 -4.32 9.96 32.60
C PHE A 122 -4.75 11.41 32.85
N LYS A 123 -6.06 11.64 33.00
CA LYS A 123 -6.60 12.93 33.44
C LYS A 123 -6.06 13.31 34.83
N PRO A 124 -5.90 14.61 35.14
CA PRO A 124 -5.38 15.06 36.44
C PRO A 124 -6.13 14.49 37.65
N GLN A 125 -7.44 14.26 37.50
CA GLN A 125 -8.35 13.72 38.52
C GLN A 125 -8.13 12.22 38.81
N ALA A 126 -7.47 11.49 37.91
CA ALA A 126 -7.22 10.06 38.11
C ALA A 126 -6.12 9.85 39.19
N PRO A 127 -6.23 8.79 40.03
CA PRO A 127 -5.19 8.43 41.00
C PRO A 127 -3.82 8.32 40.34
N TRP A 128 -2.77 8.79 41.04
CA TRP A 128 -1.44 8.97 40.43
C TRP A 128 -0.89 7.70 39.78
N LEU A 129 -1.08 6.52 40.40
CA LEU A 129 -0.67 5.22 39.86
C LEU A 129 -1.38 4.85 38.56
N ILE A 130 -2.68 5.15 38.46
CA ILE A 130 -3.46 4.88 37.25
C ILE A 130 -3.02 5.85 36.16
N ARG A 131 -2.85 7.13 36.51
CA ARG A 131 -2.45 8.20 35.60
C ARG A 131 -1.09 7.95 34.95
N THR A 132 -0.07 7.60 35.74
CA THR A 132 1.29 7.35 35.22
C THR A 132 1.34 6.13 34.29
N ASN A 133 0.69 5.03 34.69
CA ASN A 133 0.63 3.82 33.88
C ASN A 133 -0.17 4.03 32.58
N ALA A 134 -1.31 4.72 32.64
CA ALA A 134 -2.11 5.05 31.46
C ALA A 134 -1.34 5.95 30.49
N TRP A 135 -0.62 6.96 30.99
CA TRP A 135 0.21 7.82 30.16
C TRP A 135 1.36 7.04 29.51
N LEU A 136 2.06 6.18 30.26
CA LEU A 136 3.17 5.40 29.73
C LEU A 136 2.71 4.42 28.64
N ALA A 137 1.59 3.75 28.86
CA ALA A 137 0.98 2.88 27.86
C ALA A 137 0.61 3.64 26.58
N GLU A 138 -0.06 4.79 26.71
CA GLU A 138 -0.44 5.64 25.57
C GLU A 138 0.78 6.25 24.87
N ALA A 139 1.83 6.64 25.61
CA ALA A 139 3.06 7.19 25.04
C ALA A 139 3.78 6.17 24.15
N VAL A 140 3.83 4.90 24.56
CA VAL A 140 4.37 3.81 23.73
C VAL A 140 3.52 3.60 22.48
N LEU A 141 2.20 3.54 22.64
CA LEU A 141 1.27 3.26 21.55
C LEU A 141 1.12 4.43 20.58
N ALA A 142 1.38 5.67 21.01
CA ALA A 142 1.34 6.86 20.17
C ALA A 142 2.23 6.75 18.92
N ALA A 143 3.36 6.03 19.01
CA ALA A 143 4.23 5.77 17.86
C ALA A 143 3.54 4.94 16.77
N TRP A 144 2.58 4.10 17.15
CA TRP A 144 1.86 3.19 16.25
C TRP A 144 0.47 3.71 15.88
N THR A 145 0.07 4.86 16.42
CA THR A 145 -1.14 5.57 16.02
C THR A 145 -0.86 6.40 14.77
N THR A 146 -1.64 6.20 13.70
CA THR A 146 -1.54 7.02 12.49
C THR A 146 -2.25 8.36 12.68
N ARG A 147 -3.48 8.32 13.20
CA ARG A 147 -4.29 9.49 13.58
C ARG A 147 -4.93 9.25 14.94
N MET A 148 -4.89 10.27 15.79
CA MET A 148 -5.61 10.29 17.05
C MET A 148 -6.77 11.27 16.93
N VAL A 149 -7.96 10.82 17.30
CA VAL A 149 -9.17 11.65 17.35
C VAL A 149 -9.52 11.86 18.81
N CYS A 150 -9.45 13.11 19.25
CA CYS A 150 -9.88 13.53 20.57
C CYS A 150 -11.31 14.06 20.47
N VAL A 151 -12.19 13.66 21.39
CA VAL A 151 -13.59 14.12 21.38
C VAL A 151 -13.78 15.56 21.84
N SER A 152 -12.72 16.21 22.35
CA SER A 152 -12.73 17.59 22.85
C SER A 152 -11.35 18.24 22.64
N ALA A 153 -11.29 19.57 22.70
CA ALA A 153 -10.05 20.34 22.73
C ALA A 153 -9.20 20.00 23.96
N TYR A 154 -9.83 19.78 25.11
CA TYR A 154 -9.13 19.39 26.34
C TYR A 154 -8.41 18.04 26.21
N GLU A 155 -9.03 17.02 25.60
CA GLU A 155 -8.30 15.76 25.37
C GLU A 155 -7.16 15.96 24.36
N LYS A 156 -7.29 16.86 23.39
CA LYS A 156 -6.18 17.20 22.47
C LYS A 156 -5.01 17.86 23.20
N GLU A 157 -5.26 18.74 24.17
CA GLU A 157 -4.21 19.30 25.02
C GLU A 157 -3.48 18.24 25.84
N LEU A 158 -4.22 17.26 26.39
CA LEU A 158 -3.63 16.12 27.07
C LEU A 158 -2.78 15.26 26.12
N ALA A 159 -3.27 15.04 24.89
CA ALA A 159 -2.54 14.31 23.86
C ALA A 159 -1.26 15.03 23.39
N ALA A 160 -1.17 16.36 23.50
CA ALA A 160 0.04 17.12 23.17
C ALA A 160 1.24 16.76 24.06
N ARG A 161 1.01 16.13 25.22
CA ARG A 161 2.05 15.60 26.10
C ARG A 161 2.54 14.21 25.70
N LEU A 162 1.84 13.54 24.79
CA LEU A 162 2.30 12.29 24.21
C LEU A 162 3.38 12.60 23.16
N PRO A 163 4.31 11.69 22.90
CA PRO A 163 5.41 11.96 21.97
C PRO A 163 4.95 11.87 20.48
N MET A 164 3.75 12.36 20.16
CA MET A 164 3.14 12.33 18.83
C MET A 164 3.23 13.70 18.16
N PRO A 165 3.51 13.78 16.84
CA PRO A 165 3.42 15.04 16.12
C PRO A 165 2.00 15.64 16.20
N PRO A 166 1.85 16.93 16.51
CA PRO A 166 0.55 17.57 16.77
C PRO A 166 -0.39 17.51 15.57
N GLU A 167 0.16 17.50 14.34
CA GLU A 167 -0.63 17.41 13.12
C GLU A 167 -1.39 16.08 12.98
N ARG A 168 -1.04 15.05 13.77
CA ARG A 168 -1.72 13.74 13.78
C ARG A 168 -2.86 13.64 14.79
N VAL A 169 -3.05 14.68 15.60
CA VAL A 169 -4.11 14.74 16.61
C VAL A 169 -5.18 15.73 16.15
N SER A 170 -6.43 15.29 16.08
CA SER A 170 -7.57 16.12 15.69
C SER A 170 -8.63 16.13 16.76
N VAL A 171 -9.38 17.23 16.83
CA VAL A 171 -10.63 17.29 17.60
C VAL A 171 -11.75 16.92 16.65
N VAL A 172 -12.57 15.95 17.04
CA VAL A 172 -13.86 15.67 16.39
C VAL A 172 -14.85 15.38 17.51
N HIS A 173 -15.81 16.28 17.69
CA HIS A 173 -16.81 16.15 18.75
C HIS A 173 -17.70 14.93 18.54
N ASN A 174 -18.25 14.39 19.64
CA ASN A 174 -19.35 13.45 19.52
C ASN A 174 -20.55 14.17 18.91
N ALA A 175 -21.30 13.44 18.08
CA ALA A 175 -22.50 13.94 17.43
C ALA A 175 -23.64 12.94 17.59
N LEU A 176 -24.87 13.43 17.49
CA LEU A 176 -26.08 12.63 17.67
C LEU A 176 -27.14 13.04 16.65
N ALA A 177 -27.84 12.09 16.05
CA ALA A 177 -28.94 12.38 15.14
C ALA A 177 -30.16 12.99 15.84
N ASP A 178 -30.88 13.84 15.10
CA ASP A 178 -32.10 14.44 15.60
C ASP A 178 -33.26 13.44 15.63
N VAL A 179 -34.22 13.67 16.53
CA VAL A 179 -35.45 12.87 16.71
C VAL A 179 -36.64 13.80 16.92
N PRO A 180 -37.89 13.36 16.76
CA PRO A 180 -39.06 14.25 16.90
C PRO A 180 -39.39 14.66 18.35
N TRP A 181 -38.81 14.01 19.36
CA TRP A 181 -39.13 14.24 20.78
C TRP A 181 -38.51 15.54 21.31
N ARG A 182 -39.33 16.42 21.90
CA ARG A 182 -38.93 17.71 22.48
C ARG A 182 -39.51 17.88 23.88
N SER A 183 -38.72 18.47 24.76
CA SER A 183 -39.17 18.87 26.10
C SER A 183 -40.21 19.98 26.00
N ASP A 184 -41.38 19.77 26.61
CA ASP A 184 -42.33 20.85 26.85
C ASP A 184 -41.85 21.71 28.03
N MET A 185 -41.19 22.83 27.71
CA MET A 185 -40.63 23.76 28.70
C MET A 185 -41.70 24.56 29.46
N ALA A 186 -42.95 24.57 28.97
CA ALA A 186 -44.06 25.25 29.63
C ALA A 186 -44.76 24.39 30.69
N ALA A 187 -44.51 23.08 30.71
CA ALA A 187 -45.15 22.17 31.66
C ALA A 187 -44.83 22.52 33.13
N GLN A 188 -45.86 22.40 33.96
CA GLN A 188 -45.83 22.69 35.40
C GLN A 188 -46.54 21.56 36.18
N PRO A 189 -46.00 21.07 37.31
CA PRO A 189 -44.69 21.40 37.86
C PRO A 189 -43.53 20.82 37.02
N PRO A 190 -42.35 21.47 36.98
CA PRO A 190 -41.20 20.98 36.22
C PRO A 190 -40.64 19.68 36.82
N ARG A 191 -40.24 18.75 35.94
CA ARG A 191 -39.65 17.45 36.31
C ARG A 191 -38.17 17.39 35.96
N LEU A 192 -37.42 16.58 36.71
CA LEU A 192 -35.98 16.41 36.55
C LEU A 192 -35.66 15.03 36.01
N VAL A 193 -34.62 14.93 35.18
CA VAL A 193 -34.08 13.65 34.75
C VAL A 193 -32.56 13.65 34.71
N MET A 194 -31.96 12.52 35.06
CA MET A 194 -30.54 12.23 34.87
C MET A 194 -30.39 10.95 34.07
N VAL A 195 -29.58 10.96 33.02
CA VAL A 195 -29.26 9.78 32.20
C VAL A 195 -27.77 9.48 32.33
N ALA A 196 -27.43 8.44 33.08
CA ALA A 196 -26.05 8.03 33.30
C ALA A 196 -25.94 6.59 33.80
N ARG A 197 -24.84 5.91 33.45
CA ARG A 197 -24.47 4.63 34.07
C ARG A 197 -24.19 4.82 35.58
N MET A 198 -24.73 3.94 36.41
CA MET A 198 -24.53 3.91 37.87
C MET A 198 -23.17 3.31 38.23
N ALA A 199 -22.12 4.05 37.88
CA ALA A 199 -20.73 3.72 38.18
C ALA A 199 -19.86 4.98 38.12
N ALA A 200 -18.77 5.00 38.89
CA ALA A 200 -17.73 6.02 38.74
C ALA A 200 -17.27 6.14 37.28
N PRO A 201 -17.06 7.37 36.75
CA PRO A 201 -17.00 8.65 37.46
C PRO A 201 -18.34 9.37 37.65
N LYS A 202 -19.48 8.79 37.25
CA LYS A 202 -20.79 9.43 37.36
C LYS A 202 -21.20 9.52 38.82
N ARG A 203 -21.84 10.64 39.22
CA ARG A 203 -22.13 10.97 40.61
C ARG A 203 -23.63 11.18 40.90
N PRO A 204 -24.47 10.14 40.72
CA PRO A 204 -25.89 10.21 41.07
C PRO A 204 -26.11 10.34 42.60
N ASP A 205 -25.15 9.93 43.43
CA ASP A 205 -25.11 10.17 44.87
C ASP A 205 -25.25 11.67 45.20
N VAL A 206 -24.47 12.52 44.52
CA VAL A 206 -24.48 13.97 44.74
C VAL A 206 -25.85 14.57 44.38
N LEU A 207 -26.52 14.04 43.36
CA LEU A 207 -27.87 14.46 42.99
C LEU A 207 -28.89 14.06 44.07
N ILE A 208 -28.82 12.82 44.57
CA ILE A 208 -29.71 12.35 45.65
C ILE A 208 -29.54 13.19 46.92
N GLU A 209 -28.30 13.51 47.30
CA GLU A 209 -28.00 14.39 48.44
C GLU A 209 -28.51 15.83 48.21
N ALA A 210 -28.38 16.37 47.00
CA ALA A 210 -28.91 17.69 46.66
C ALA A 210 -30.44 17.74 46.73
N LEU A 211 -31.12 16.66 46.30
CA LEU A 211 -32.57 16.54 46.38
C LEU A 211 -33.05 16.43 47.84
N ALA A 212 -32.29 15.76 48.72
CA ALA A 212 -32.57 15.76 50.15
C ALA A 212 -32.50 17.18 50.75
N LEU A 213 -31.50 17.98 50.35
CA LEU A 213 -31.40 19.39 50.76
C LEU A 213 -32.57 20.24 50.26
N LEU A 214 -33.07 19.98 49.05
CA LEU A 214 -34.26 20.65 48.50
C LEU A 214 -35.54 20.23 49.23
N ALA A 215 -35.68 18.96 49.59
CA ALA A 215 -36.82 18.45 50.32
C ALA A 215 -36.94 19.12 51.71
N HIS A 216 -35.81 19.37 52.39
CA HIS A 216 -35.77 20.15 53.63
C HIS A 216 -36.22 21.61 53.45
N ARG A 217 -36.13 22.15 52.23
CA ARG A 217 -36.63 23.49 51.85
C ARG A 217 -38.06 23.47 51.31
N GLY A 218 -38.75 22.33 51.37
CA GLY A 218 -40.13 22.17 50.90
C GLY A 218 -40.28 21.95 49.40
N LEU A 219 -39.19 21.69 48.66
CA LEU A 219 -39.21 21.43 47.22
C LEU A 219 -38.95 19.94 46.95
N GLN A 220 -39.92 19.24 46.37
CA GLN A 220 -39.82 17.81 46.04
C GLN A 220 -40.22 17.55 44.58
N PRO A 221 -39.36 17.94 43.62
CA PRO A 221 -39.71 17.80 42.22
C PRO A 221 -39.63 16.32 41.78
N ASP A 222 -40.55 15.88 40.92
CA ASP A 222 -40.56 14.53 40.37
C ASP A 222 -39.27 14.29 39.56
N THR A 223 -38.44 13.36 40.02
CA THR A 223 -37.07 13.17 39.53
C THR A 223 -36.83 11.73 39.10
N HIS A 224 -36.41 11.56 37.86
CA HIS A 224 -36.12 10.26 37.27
C HIS A 224 -34.62 10.10 37.02
N ILE A 225 -34.01 9.03 37.55
CA ILE A 225 -32.60 8.70 37.28
C ILE A 225 -32.57 7.41 36.48
N LEU A 226 -32.16 7.54 35.22
CA LEU A 226 -32.17 6.50 34.20
C LEU A 226 -30.73 5.99 33.97
N GLY A 227 -30.58 4.67 33.94
CA GLY A 227 -29.33 3.95 33.71
C GLY A 227 -29.04 2.90 34.77
N GLY A 228 -28.52 1.75 34.34
CA GLY A 228 -28.07 0.66 35.20
C GLY A 228 -26.60 0.79 35.59
N GLY A 229 -26.13 -0.14 36.43
CA GLY A 229 -24.73 -0.22 36.83
C GLY A 229 -24.55 -0.92 38.19
N PRO A 230 -23.30 -1.22 38.57
CA PRO A 230 -22.99 -1.92 39.82
C PRO A 230 -23.48 -1.18 41.07
N ASP A 231 -23.56 0.15 41.02
CA ASP A 231 -23.93 0.97 42.18
C ASP A 231 -25.45 1.22 42.29
N LEU A 232 -26.28 0.70 41.36
CA LEU A 232 -27.71 0.98 41.30
C LEU A 232 -28.43 0.66 42.62
N ALA A 233 -28.20 -0.53 43.19
CA ALA A 233 -28.84 -0.96 44.44
C ALA A 233 -28.50 -0.03 45.63
N ARG A 234 -27.25 0.45 45.68
CA ARG A 234 -26.81 1.41 46.70
C ARG A 234 -27.54 2.75 46.56
N HIS A 235 -27.67 3.25 45.34
CA HIS A 235 -28.37 4.51 45.08
C HIS A 235 -29.89 4.39 45.29
N GLN A 236 -30.48 3.23 45.00
CA GLN A 236 -31.89 2.93 45.34
C GLN A 236 -32.13 2.96 46.85
N ALA A 237 -31.24 2.36 47.64
CA ALA A 237 -31.33 2.41 49.10
C ALA A 237 -31.21 3.85 49.65
N ALA A 238 -30.32 4.67 49.08
CA ALA A 238 -30.16 6.07 49.46
C ALA A 238 -31.38 6.94 49.09
N ALA A 239 -32.06 6.65 47.98
CA ALA A 239 -33.24 7.39 47.52
C ALA A 239 -34.55 6.93 48.16
N ALA A 240 -34.60 5.74 48.79
CA ALA A 240 -35.81 5.15 49.37
C ALA A 240 -36.62 6.09 50.32
N PRO A 241 -36.01 6.97 51.14
CA PRO A 241 -36.74 7.93 51.97
C PRO A 241 -37.47 9.04 51.20
N MET A 242 -37.22 9.18 49.89
CA MET A 242 -37.69 10.28 49.04
C MET A 242 -38.47 9.72 47.83
N PRO A 243 -39.78 9.49 47.94
CA PRO A 243 -40.58 8.79 46.92
C PRO A 243 -40.72 9.56 45.60
N HIS A 244 -40.39 10.86 45.59
CA HIS A 244 -40.32 11.68 44.38
C HIS A 244 -39.07 11.40 43.52
N ILE A 245 -38.16 10.53 43.98
CA ILE A 245 -36.96 10.11 43.24
C ILE A 245 -37.14 8.66 42.77
N ARG A 246 -37.09 8.44 41.45
CA ARG A 246 -37.27 7.12 40.83
C ARG A 246 -36.00 6.69 40.10
N LEU A 247 -35.45 5.55 40.48
CA LEU A 247 -34.32 4.93 39.78
C LEU A 247 -34.83 3.76 38.93
N GLU A 248 -34.94 3.97 37.62
CA GLU A 248 -35.60 3.03 36.69
C GLU A 248 -34.65 2.01 36.05
N GLY A 249 -33.34 2.11 36.25
CA GLY A 249 -32.36 1.22 35.62
C GLY A 249 -32.21 1.50 34.12
N ASP A 250 -31.78 0.50 33.34
CA ASP A 250 -31.55 0.65 31.91
C ASP A 250 -32.87 0.82 31.12
N VAL A 251 -32.90 1.81 30.22
CA VAL A 251 -34.05 2.15 29.39
C VAL A 251 -33.66 2.20 27.91
N ASN A 252 -34.61 1.90 27.01
CA ASN A 252 -34.39 1.86 25.55
C ASN A 252 -34.97 3.08 24.82
N ASP A 253 -35.81 3.86 25.50
CA ASP A 253 -36.65 4.96 25.01
C ASP A 253 -36.19 6.33 25.54
N VAL A 254 -34.86 6.51 25.74
CA VAL A 254 -34.25 7.71 26.36
C VAL A 254 -34.80 9.01 25.76
N ALA A 255 -34.92 9.10 24.44
CA ALA A 255 -35.39 10.31 23.77
C ALA A 255 -36.82 10.74 24.18
N GLU A 256 -37.73 9.76 24.26
CA GLU A 256 -39.11 9.98 24.66
C GLU A 256 -39.18 10.33 26.15
N ARG A 257 -38.41 9.63 26.99
CA ARG A 257 -38.31 9.93 28.42
C ARG A 257 -37.77 11.34 28.67
N LEU A 258 -36.75 11.78 27.94
CA LEU A 258 -36.21 13.13 28.07
C LEU A 258 -37.24 14.21 27.71
N ALA A 259 -38.09 13.98 26.71
CA ALA A 259 -39.14 14.93 26.32
C ALA A 259 -40.22 15.14 27.40
N GLN A 260 -40.36 14.21 28.35
CA GLN A 260 -41.31 14.31 29.46
C GLN A 260 -40.81 15.20 30.63
N HIS A 261 -39.57 15.70 30.56
CA HIS A 261 -38.89 16.41 31.65
C HIS A 261 -38.36 17.75 31.17
N GLN A 262 -38.25 18.74 32.06
CA GLN A 262 -37.83 20.10 31.73
C GLN A 262 -36.38 20.41 32.12
N ILE A 263 -35.87 19.71 33.15
CA ILE A 263 -34.53 19.92 33.69
C ILE A 263 -33.72 18.63 33.56
N PHE A 264 -32.59 18.69 32.87
CA PHE A 264 -31.64 17.60 32.77
C PHE A 264 -30.48 17.83 33.74
N VAL A 265 -30.03 16.77 34.41
CA VAL A 265 -28.89 16.83 35.34
C VAL A 265 -27.82 15.80 34.96
N LEU A 266 -26.56 16.24 34.87
CA LEU A 266 -25.41 15.34 34.78
C LEU A 266 -24.29 15.75 35.74
N LEU A 267 -24.00 14.87 36.70
CA LEU A 267 -22.93 15.05 37.65
C LEU A 267 -21.84 13.98 37.46
N SER A 268 -20.58 14.41 37.40
CA SER A 268 -19.45 13.51 37.14
C SER A 268 -18.13 14.10 37.63
N ASP A 269 -17.20 13.24 38.03
CA ASP A 269 -15.84 13.65 38.43
C ASP A 269 -14.93 13.93 37.23
N HIS A 270 -15.20 13.29 36.08
CA HIS A 270 -14.50 13.57 34.83
C HIS A 270 -15.30 13.13 33.60
N GLU A 271 -15.26 13.93 32.54
CA GLU A 271 -15.92 13.65 31.26
C GLU A 271 -15.00 14.01 30.09
N GLY A 272 -15.17 13.34 28.96
CA GLY A 272 -14.59 13.76 27.67
C GLY A 272 -15.55 14.72 26.97
N LEU A 273 -16.56 14.17 26.31
CA LEU A 273 -17.67 14.94 25.76
C LEU A 273 -18.96 14.10 25.90
N PRO A 274 -19.73 14.27 26.99
CA PRO A 274 -20.79 13.32 27.37
C PRO A 274 -21.98 13.35 26.40
N ILE A 275 -22.33 12.19 25.85
CA ILE A 275 -23.47 12.06 24.92
C ILE A 275 -24.82 12.36 25.59
N SER A 276 -24.99 12.09 26.88
CA SER A 276 -26.26 12.40 27.55
C SER A 276 -26.53 13.90 27.68
N ILE A 277 -25.50 14.75 27.65
CA ILE A 277 -25.68 16.21 27.50
C ILE A 277 -26.15 16.52 26.08
N LEU A 278 -25.61 15.88 25.04
CA LEU A 278 -26.10 16.05 23.66
C LEU A 278 -27.57 15.64 23.52
N GLU A 279 -27.97 14.54 24.17
CA GLU A 279 -29.36 14.09 24.19
C GLU A 279 -30.28 15.15 24.83
N ALA A 280 -29.85 15.78 25.91
CA ALA A 280 -30.57 16.86 26.59
C ALA A 280 -30.62 18.17 25.77
N MET A 281 -29.50 18.57 25.17
CA MET A 281 -29.40 19.72 24.27
C MET A 281 -30.37 19.54 23.09
N ARG A 282 -30.35 18.35 22.48
CA ARG A 282 -31.26 17.98 21.39
C ARG A 282 -32.73 18.00 21.82
N SER A 283 -33.05 17.61 23.05
CA SER A 283 -34.44 17.70 23.56
C SER A 283 -34.88 19.15 23.84
N GLY A 284 -33.95 20.10 23.95
CA GLY A 284 -34.23 21.51 24.29
C GLY A 284 -34.47 21.72 25.79
N MET A 285 -33.84 20.91 26.64
CA MET A 285 -34.02 20.95 28.10
C MET A 285 -33.11 21.99 28.76
N ALA A 286 -33.52 22.51 29.91
CA ALA A 286 -32.61 23.26 30.78
C ALA A 286 -31.60 22.29 31.42
N ILE A 287 -30.30 22.57 31.32
CA ILE A 287 -29.24 21.63 31.74
C ILE A 287 -28.54 22.13 32.99
N VAL A 288 -28.41 21.28 34.01
CA VAL A 288 -27.49 21.44 35.15
C VAL A 288 -26.39 20.40 35.02
N ALA A 289 -25.13 20.84 35.01
CA ALA A 289 -24.02 19.92 34.85
C ALA A 289 -22.80 20.31 35.68
N THR A 290 -21.96 19.33 36.03
CA THR A 290 -20.67 19.64 36.66
C THR A 290 -19.81 20.49 35.72
N ARG A 291 -19.19 21.55 36.25
CA ARG A 291 -18.25 22.39 35.50
C ARG A 291 -16.96 21.63 35.23
N LEU A 292 -16.86 21.03 34.03
CA LEU A 292 -15.71 20.27 33.55
C LEU A 292 -15.30 20.80 32.17
N PRO A 293 -14.01 20.73 31.78
CA PRO A 293 -13.52 21.29 30.52
C PRO A 293 -14.30 20.81 29.29
N GLY A 294 -14.61 19.51 29.23
CA GLY A 294 -15.37 18.93 28.13
C GLY A 294 -16.84 19.37 28.05
N ILE A 295 -17.43 19.77 29.17
CA ILE A 295 -18.80 20.29 29.24
C ILE A 295 -18.79 21.80 28.94
N GLU A 296 -17.79 22.54 29.41
CA GLU A 296 -17.59 23.96 29.09
C GLU A 296 -17.33 24.21 27.59
N GLU A 297 -16.80 23.22 26.88
CA GLU A 297 -16.69 23.25 25.41
C GLU A 297 -18.06 23.13 24.72
N MET A 298 -18.99 22.37 25.32
CA MET A 298 -20.34 22.15 24.80
C MET A 298 -21.31 23.26 25.18
N LEU A 299 -21.17 23.84 26.38
CA LEU A 299 -22.17 24.70 27.00
C LEU A 299 -21.51 25.83 27.79
N THR A 300 -22.14 26.99 27.80
CA THR A 300 -21.68 28.18 28.54
C THR A 300 -22.59 28.43 29.75
N HIS A 301 -21.99 28.63 30.92
CA HIS A 301 -22.70 28.94 32.16
C HIS A 301 -23.60 30.18 32.00
N GLU A 302 -24.84 30.08 32.49
CA GLU A 302 -25.90 31.11 32.47
C GLU A 302 -26.40 31.52 31.08
N GLN A 303 -25.78 31.02 30.01
CA GLN A 303 -26.20 31.29 28.63
C GLN A 303 -26.91 30.10 28.00
N SER A 304 -26.39 28.89 28.18
CA SER A 304 -26.97 27.65 27.62
C SER A 304 -27.07 26.51 28.63
N ALA A 305 -26.45 26.63 29.80
CA ALA A 305 -26.62 25.69 30.90
C ALA A 305 -26.25 26.31 32.25
N TRP A 306 -26.57 25.62 33.34
CA TRP A 306 -26.15 25.97 34.69
C TRP A 306 -25.01 25.05 35.14
N LEU A 307 -23.76 25.50 34.96
CA LEU A 307 -22.57 24.74 35.30
C LEU A 307 -22.14 24.96 36.76
N VAL A 308 -22.05 23.88 37.55
CA VAL A 308 -21.83 23.93 39.01
C VAL A 308 -20.63 23.10 39.45
N PRO A 309 -20.01 23.42 40.61
CA PRO A 309 -19.15 22.48 41.32
C PRO A 309 -19.89 21.17 41.63
N ASN A 310 -19.15 20.04 41.70
CA ASN A 310 -19.73 18.73 42.00
C ASN A 310 -20.03 18.55 43.50
N THR A 311 -20.85 19.43 44.08
CA THR A 311 -21.23 19.41 45.50
C THR A 311 -22.74 19.48 45.67
N PRO A 312 -23.32 18.79 46.68
CA PRO A 312 -24.77 18.78 46.88
C PRO A 312 -25.38 20.18 47.05
N GLN A 313 -24.68 21.07 47.74
CA GLN A 313 -25.15 22.43 48.02
C GLN A 313 -25.26 23.28 46.75
N ALA A 314 -24.24 23.22 45.89
CA ALA A 314 -24.22 23.98 44.64
C ALA A 314 -25.27 23.44 43.65
N VAL A 315 -25.42 22.11 43.57
CA VAL A 315 -26.46 21.46 42.76
C VAL A 315 -27.85 21.83 43.25
N ALA A 316 -28.11 21.76 44.56
CA ALA A 316 -29.40 22.14 45.15
C ALA A 316 -29.73 23.61 44.86
N GLN A 317 -28.77 24.52 44.99
CA GLN A 317 -28.97 25.94 44.67
C GLN A 317 -29.33 26.17 43.20
N ALA A 318 -28.61 25.53 42.28
CA ALA A 318 -28.90 25.63 40.85
C ALA A 318 -30.29 25.10 40.49
N LEU A 319 -30.65 23.93 41.04
CA LEU A 319 -31.97 23.34 40.86
C LEU A 319 -33.07 24.24 41.45
N GLN A 320 -32.87 24.82 42.63
CA GLN A 320 -33.83 25.76 43.23
C GLN A 320 -34.12 26.95 42.31
N THR A 321 -33.08 27.56 41.72
CA THR A 321 -33.23 28.64 40.76
C THR A 321 -34.03 28.20 39.53
N LEU A 322 -33.65 27.07 38.93
CA LEU A 322 -34.31 26.59 37.72
C LEU A 322 -35.74 26.11 37.98
N LEU A 323 -36.07 25.58 39.16
CA LEU A 323 -37.44 25.20 39.51
C LEU A 323 -38.35 26.43 39.61
N ALA A 324 -37.83 27.55 40.13
CA ALA A 324 -38.58 28.79 40.32
C ALA A 324 -38.78 29.61 39.03
N ASP A 325 -37.80 29.61 38.11
CA ASP A 325 -37.80 30.51 36.95
C ASP A 325 -38.05 29.78 35.62
N GLY A 326 -39.31 29.80 35.17
CA GLY A 326 -39.76 29.23 33.89
C GLY A 326 -39.11 29.89 32.65
N PRO A 327 -39.16 31.23 32.51
CA PRO A 327 -38.50 31.94 31.41
C PRO A 327 -37.01 31.65 31.29
N LEU A 328 -36.28 31.53 32.41
CA LEU A 328 -34.87 31.14 32.41
C LEU A 328 -34.68 29.72 31.88
N ARG A 329 -35.49 28.74 32.33
CA ARG A 329 -35.43 27.37 31.80
C ARG A 329 -35.60 27.35 30.29
N GLN A 330 -36.63 28.03 29.77
CA GLN A 330 -36.90 28.09 28.34
C GLN A 330 -35.73 28.70 27.55
N ARG A 331 -35.16 29.80 28.06
CA ARG A 331 -34.01 30.47 27.43
C ARG A 331 -32.78 29.56 27.37
N LEU A 332 -32.45 28.89 28.48
CA LEU A 332 -31.31 27.97 28.54
C LEU A 332 -31.54 26.76 27.63
N GLY A 333 -32.73 26.17 27.65
CA GLY A 333 -33.09 25.01 26.82
C GLY A 333 -33.05 25.33 25.32
N GLN A 334 -33.56 26.50 24.91
CA GLN A 334 -33.48 26.96 23.53
C GLN A 334 -32.02 27.19 23.11
N ALA A 335 -31.22 27.89 23.92
CA ALA A 335 -29.82 28.13 23.61
C ALA A 335 -28.98 26.84 23.53
N ALA A 336 -29.28 25.85 24.38
CA ALA A 336 -28.68 24.52 24.31
C ALA A 336 -29.04 23.80 23.00
N ARG A 337 -30.31 23.88 22.57
CA ARG A 337 -30.79 23.30 21.31
C ARG A 337 -30.18 23.95 20.08
N ASP A 338 -30.17 25.28 20.03
CA ASP A 338 -29.58 26.04 18.93
C ASP A 338 -28.10 25.65 18.73
N ARG A 339 -27.39 25.45 19.84
CA ARG A 339 -25.99 25.01 19.82
C ARG A 339 -25.84 23.56 19.36
N TYR A 340 -26.74 22.67 19.73
CA TYR A 340 -26.80 21.30 19.19
C TYR A 340 -26.98 21.31 17.67
N GLU A 341 -27.95 22.07 17.16
CA GLU A 341 -28.24 22.14 15.72
C GLU A 341 -27.07 22.70 14.93
N ALA A 342 -26.34 23.67 15.50
CA ALA A 342 -25.21 24.30 14.82
C ALA A 342 -23.95 23.43 14.76
N GLN A 343 -23.68 22.58 15.77
CA GLN A 343 -22.34 21.98 15.94
C GLN A 343 -22.31 20.46 16.19
N PHE A 344 -23.41 19.85 16.63
CA PHE A 344 -23.41 18.49 17.16
C PHE A 344 -24.30 17.51 16.38
N GLN A 345 -24.74 17.90 15.17
CA GLN A 345 -25.38 17.00 14.22
C GLN A 345 -24.36 16.02 13.60
N PRO A 346 -24.76 14.81 13.18
CA PRO A 346 -23.85 13.78 12.67
C PRO A 346 -22.97 14.23 11.49
N GLU A 347 -23.48 15.13 10.67
CA GLU A 347 -22.79 15.72 9.51
C GLU A 347 -21.53 16.48 9.92
N ALA A 348 -21.55 17.14 11.08
CA ALA A 348 -20.40 17.87 11.62
C ALA A 348 -19.24 16.93 11.98
N MET A 349 -19.53 15.68 12.35
CA MET A 349 -18.54 14.63 12.60
C MET A 349 -18.09 13.93 11.31
N ALA A 350 -18.99 13.77 10.33
CA ALA A 350 -18.75 12.96 9.14
C ALA A 350 -17.58 13.47 8.28
N GLU A 351 -17.55 14.76 7.94
CA GLU A 351 -16.51 15.34 7.06
C GLU A 351 -15.10 15.24 7.66
N PRO A 352 -14.86 15.66 8.92
CA PRO A 352 -13.56 15.48 9.55
C PRO A 352 -13.11 14.02 9.55
N VAL A 353 -13.98 13.08 9.93
CA VAL A 353 -13.59 11.66 10.02
C VAL A 353 -13.32 11.05 8.64
N LEU A 354 -14.09 11.41 7.61
CA LEU A 354 -13.80 10.95 6.25
C LEU A 354 -12.44 11.45 5.76
N SER A 355 -12.13 12.72 6.01
CA SER A 355 -10.83 13.31 5.69
C SER A 355 -9.69 12.53 6.36
N LEU A 356 -9.85 12.15 7.63
CA LEU A 356 -8.90 11.31 8.35
C LEU A 356 -8.73 9.93 7.72
N TYR A 357 -9.81 9.28 7.28
CA TYR A 357 -9.73 7.98 6.60
C TYR A 357 -9.03 8.06 5.25
N GLN A 358 -9.20 9.14 4.50
CA GLN A 358 -8.51 9.35 3.22
C GLN A 358 -7.02 9.68 3.41
N GLN A 359 -6.68 10.43 4.45
CA GLN A 359 -5.30 10.83 4.77
C GLN A 359 -4.48 9.71 5.42
N ALA A 360 -5.08 8.91 6.32
CA ALA A 360 -4.36 7.93 7.13
C ALA A 360 -3.53 6.92 6.32
N PRO A 361 -3.98 6.38 5.18
CA PRO A 361 -3.14 5.55 4.32
C PRO A 361 -1.86 6.27 3.88
N LEU A 362 -1.90 7.56 3.60
CA LEU A 362 -0.76 8.33 3.12
C LEU A 362 0.20 8.79 4.22
N MET A 363 -0.04 8.46 5.50
CA MET A 363 0.80 8.90 6.62
C MET A 363 1.73 7.79 7.14
N HIS A 364 2.94 8.17 7.55
CA HIS A 364 3.88 7.24 8.17
C HIS A 364 3.49 6.92 9.62
N THR A 365 3.58 5.67 10.06
CA THR A 365 3.62 5.34 11.49
C THR A 365 5.07 5.39 12.00
N ALA A 366 5.30 5.93 13.20
CA ALA A 366 6.64 6.04 13.76
C ALA A 366 7.20 4.66 14.15
N ARG A 367 8.53 4.52 14.14
CA ARG A 367 9.23 3.36 14.71
C ARG A 367 9.79 3.75 16.08
N TRP A 368 9.60 2.88 17.06
CA TRP A 368 10.12 3.07 18.42
C TRP A 368 11.64 2.77 18.49
N PRO A 369 12.42 3.43 19.37
CA PRO A 369 12.07 4.69 20.04
C PRO A 369 11.88 5.74 18.96
N MET A 370 10.82 6.55 19.06
CA MET A 370 10.36 7.47 18.01
C MET A 370 11.54 8.07 17.28
N THR A 371 11.87 7.43 16.15
CA THR A 371 13.13 7.70 15.49
C THR A 371 13.05 9.16 15.09
N ARG A 372 14.06 9.95 15.51
CA ARG A 372 14.28 11.34 15.05
C ARG A 372 13.78 11.45 13.62
N PRO A 373 13.01 12.51 13.27
CA PRO A 373 12.38 12.66 11.97
C PRO A 373 13.39 12.22 10.93
N ARG A 374 13.08 11.12 10.25
CA ARG A 374 14.00 10.43 9.36
C ARG A 374 14.52 11.52 8.43
N ARG A 375 15.77 11.96 8.63
CA ARG A 375 16.36 13.08 7.87
C ARG A 375 15.98 12.85 6.43
N GLN A 376 15.38 13.86 5.80
CA GLN A 376 14.97 13.94 4.40
C GLN A 376 16.15 13.56 3.49
N THR A 377 16.48 12.28 3.45
CA THR A 377 17.33 11.64 2.45
C THR A 377 16.39 10.96 1.48
N GLN A 378 15.38 11.69 1.03
CA GLN A 378 14.60 11.30 -0.13
C GLN A 378 15.24 12.00 -1.30
N GLN A 379 16.23 11.30 -1.87
CA GLN A 379 16.85 11.69 -3.13
C GLN A 379 15.76 11.66 -4.22
N LEU A 380 15.87 12.56 -5.19
CA LEU A 380 15.07 12.64 -6.43
C LEU A 380 15.26 11.40 -7.37
N ALA A 381 15.74 10.29 -6.81
CA ALA A 381 16.15 9.09 -7.49
C ALA A 381 14.94 8.36 -8.08
N SER A 382 15.06 7.96 -9.35
CA SER A 382 14.09 7.08 -10.00
C SER A 382 14.00 5.74 -9.26
N GLN A 383 12.92 5.01 -9.52
CA GLN A 383 12.74 3.65 -9.01
C GLN A 383 13.92 2.73 -9.35
N GLN A 384 14.45 2.85 -10.57
CA GLN A 384 15.65 2.18 -11.01
C GLN A 384 16.88 2.60 -10.19
N ALA A 385 17.09 3.90 -9.96
CA ALA A 385 18.22 4.40 -9.18
C ALA A 385 18.16 3.96 -7.71
N ASN A 386 16.97 3.93 -7.10
CA ASN A 386 16.79 3.40 -5.74
C ASN A 386 17.12 1.91 -5.65
N ARG A 387 16.72 1.12 -6.67
CA ARG A 387 17.12 -0.30 -6.76
C ARG A 387 18.63 -0.45 -6.93
N GLN A 388 19.23 0.31 -7.84
CA GLN A 388 20.67 0.31 -8.06
C GLN A 388 21.45 0.64 -6.79
N SER A 389 21.02 1.65 -6.05
CA SER A 389 21.58 2.02 -4.75
C SER A 389 21.44 0.89 -3.73
N ALA A 390 20.25 0.30 -3.61
CA ALA A 390 20.04 -0.85 -2.71
C ALA A 390 20.91 -2.06 -3.09
N HIS A 391 21.02 -2.38 -4.38
CA HIS A 391 21.89 -3.44 -4.88
C HIS A 391 23.36 -3.15 -4.59
N LEU A 392 23.81 -1.91 -4.76
CA LEU A 392 25.19 -1.51 -4.47
C LEU A 392 25.51 -1.67 -2.98
N VAL A 393 24.66 -1.15 -2.10
CA VAL A 393 24.81 -1.31 -0.65
C VAL A 393 24.81 -2.79 -0.26
N TRP A 394 23.88 -3.57 -0.81
CA TRP A 394 23.81 -5.00 -0.52
C TRP A 394 25.00 -5.80 -1.04
N SER A 395 25.54 -5.41 -2.19
CA SER A 395 26.75 -5.99 -2.77
C SER A 395 27.97 -5.72 -1.91
N LEU A 396 28.08 -4.52 -1.32
CA LEU A 396 29.16 -4.21 -0.38
C LEU A 396 29.04 -5.03 0.91
N LEU A 397 27.84 -5.14 1.47
CA LEU A 397 27.58 -5.97 2.66
C LEU A 397 27.87 -7.46 2.40
N GLY A 398 27.62 -7.95 1.19
CA GLY A 398 27.85 -9.35 0.83
C GLY A 398 29.31 -9.76 0.75
N LEU A 399 30.28 -8.83 0.82
CA LEU A 399 31.68 -9.18 1.04
C LEU A 399 31.88 -9.96 2.35
N ALA A 400 30.98 -9.79 3.33
CA ALA A 400 30.96 -10.61 4.54
C ALA A 400 30.73 -12.11 4.24
N MET A 401 30.04 -12.46 3.15
CA MET A 401 29.85 -13.86 2.74
C MET A 401 31.14 -14.48 2.21
N ILE A 402 32.00 -13.69 1.56
CA ILE A 402 33.36 -14.14 1.20
C ILE A 402 34.19 -14.32 2.47
N GLY A 403 34.07 -13.42 3.44
CA GLY A 403 34.70 -13.58 4.76
C GLY A 403 34.23 -14.84 5.49
N LEU A 404 32.93 -15.15 5.46
CA LEU A 404 32.37 -16.39 5.99
C LEU A 404 32.92 -17.63 5.26
N ALA A 405 32.94 -17.61 3.93
CA ALA A 405 33.52 -18.70 3.14
C ALA A 405 35.00 -18.93 3.48
N TYR A 406 35.73 -17.85 3.74
CA TYR A 406 37.14 -17.91 4.14
C TYR A 406 37.30 -18.49 5.55
N ALA A 407 36.44 -18.10 6.51
CA ALA A 407 36.43 -18.69 7.84
C ALA A 407 36.10 -20.20 7.80
N ILE A 408 35.13 -20.61 6.97
CA ILE A 408 34.83 -22.03 6.71
C ILE A 408 36.05 -22.73 6.13
N SER A 409 36.74 -22.12 5.17
CA SER A 409 38.00 -22.67 4.62
C SER A 409 39.03 -22.91 5.71
N GLN A 410 39.25 -21.95 6.61
CA GLN A 410 40.23 -22.10 7.70
C GLN A 410 39.84 -23.23 8.66
N ALA A 411 38.55 -23.35 8.99
CA ALA A 411 38.06 -24.43 9.84
C ALA A 411 38.20 -25.82 9.18
N LEU A 412 37.97 -25.92 7.87
CA LEU A 412 38.16 -27.17 7.11
C LEU A 412 39.65 -27.53 7.00
N MET A 413 40.52 -26.54 6.77
CA MET A 413 41.97 -26.74 6.74
C MET A 413 42.50 -27.21 8.10
N ALA A 414 42.02 -26.60 9.20
CA ALA A 414 42.41 -27.01 10.56
C ALA A 414 42.00 -28.46 10.90
N ARG A 415 40.97 -29.00 10.23
CA ARG A 415 40.51 -30.39 10.37
C ARG A 415 41.13 -31.35 9.34
N GLY A 416 42.04 -30.88 8.49
CA GLY A 416 42.63 -31.67 7.41
C GLY A 416 41.66 -32.01 6.26
N LEU A 417 40.50 -31.35 6.19
CA LEU A 417 39.44 -31.60 5.19
C LEU A 417 39.60 -30.72 3.93
N ALA A 418 40.48 -29.72 3.95
CA ALA A 418 40.73 -28.81 2.84
C ALA A 418 42.21 -28.44 2.73
N THR A 419 42.64 -28.13 1.50
CA THR A 419 44.01 -27.70 1.20
C THR A 419 44.12 -26.17 1.21
N VAL A 420 45.35 -25.65 1.14
CA VAL A 420 45.63 -24.20 1.00
C VAL A 420 44.96 -23.61 -0.25
N ASP A 421 44.84 -24.40 -1.31
CA ASP A 421 44.17 -23.97 -2.56
C ASP A 421 42.68 -23.71 -2.36
N PHE A 422 42.05 -24.32 -1.35
CA PHE A 422 40.67 -24.02 -0.98
C PHE A 422 40.55 -22.54 -0.56
N GLY A 423 41.39 -22.09 0.38
CA GLY A 423 41.38 -20.71 0.86
C GLY A 423 41.75 -19.70 -0.24
N ARG A 424 42.76 -20.03 -1.05
CA ARG A 424 43.15 -19.20 -2.21
C ARG A 424 42.01 -19.06 -3.22
N THR A 425 41.30 -20.15 -3.51
CA THR A 425 40.16 -20.12 -4.43
C THR A 425 38.99 -19.31 -3.87
N VAL A 426 38.75 -19.35 -2.56
CA VAL A 426 37.74 -18.48 -1.91
C VAL A 426 38.09 -17.00 -2.12
N LEU A 427 39.35 -16.61 -1.90
CA LEU A 427 39.77 -15.22 -2.11
C LEU A 427 39.72 -14.81 -3.59
N ALA A 428 40.16 -15.69 -4.49
CA ALA A 428 40.05 -15.47 -5.94
C ALA A 428 38.59 -15.30 -6.40
N SER A 429 37.62 -15.87 -5.66
CA SER A 429 36.19 -15.71 -5.93
C SER A 429 35.67 -14.27 -5.70
N LEU A 430 36.49 -13.35 -5.19
CA LEU A 430 36.16 -11.91 -5.15
C LEU A 430 35.89 -11.34 -6.55
N VAL A 431 36.64 -11.81 -7.57
CA VAL A 431 36.48 -11.36 -8.95
C VAL A 431 35.12 -11.76 -9.53
N PRO A 432 34.72 -13.06 -9.56
CA PRO A 432 33.40 -13.45 -10.03
C PRO A 432 32.27 -12.89 -9.16
N TYR A 433 32.48 -12.68 -7.86
CA TYR A 433 31.53 -11.98 -6.99
C TYR A 433 31.31 -10.52 -7.43
N ALA A 434 32.39 -9.76 -7.64
CA ALA A 434 32.31 -8.36 -8.08
C ALA A 434 31.67 -8.23 -9.47
N LEU A 435 31.98 -9.16 -10.38
CA LEU A 435 31.35 -9.22 -11.70
C LEU A 435 29.84 -9.51 -11.59
N ALA A 436 29.44 -10.47 -10.76
CA ALA A 436 28.04 -10.77 -10.50
C ALA A 436 27.29 -9.54 -9.93
N ALA A 437 27.89 -8.86 -8.95
CA ALA A 437 27.35 -7.62 -8.38
C ALA A 437 27.18 -6.52 -9.45
N HIS A 438 28.18 -6.34 -10.33
CA HIS A 438 28.12 -5.36 -11.41
C HIS A 438 27.01 -5.68 -12.43
N LEU A 439 26.89 -6.96 -12.82
CA LEU A 439 25.85 -7.41 -13.74
C LEU A 439 24.45 -7.21 -13.16
N LEU A 440 24.25 -7.54 -11.88
CA LEU A 440 22.99 -7.29 -11.17
C LEU A 440 22.68 -5.78 -11.09
N TYR A 441 23.68 -4.94 -10.81
CA TYR A 441 23.53 -3.49 -10.79
C TYR A 441 23.09 -2.94 -12.16
N ARG A 442 23.70 -3.42 -13.26
CA ARG A 442 23.33 -3.05 -14.63
C ARG A 442 21.94 -3.58 -15.01
N GLY A 443 21.55 -4.74 -14.50
CA GLY A 443 20.24 -5.36 -14.72
C GLY A 443 19.08 -4.82 -13.88
N ALA A 444 19.30 -3.84 -13.00
CA ALA A 444 18.27 -3.33 -12.07
C ALA A 444 17.03 -2.70 -12.73
N HIS A 445 17.13 -2.31 -14.02
CA HIS A 445 16.04 -1.79 -14.83
C HIS A 445 15.04 -2.87 -15.27
N MET A 446 15.41 -4.15 -15.14
CA MET A 446 14.60 -5.27 -15.63
C MET A 446 13.23 -5.37 -14.94
N PRO A 447 12.21 -5.85 -15.68
CA PRO A 447 10.90 -6.13 -15.11
C PRO A 447 10.97 -7.12 -13.96
N ALA A 448 10.02 -7.02 -13.03
CA ALA A 448 10.02 -7.86 -11.83
C ALA A 448 9.90 -9.36 -12.13
N ALA A 449 9.18 -9.73 -13.20
CA ALA A 449 9.02 -11.11 -13.65
C ALA A 449 10.35 -11.79 -14.01
N GLU A 450 11.35 -11.01 -14.39
CA GLU A 450 12.62 -11.50 -14.95
C GLU A 450 13.73 -11.66 -13.92
N ARG A 451 13.47 -11.23 -12.68
CA ARG A 451 14.50 -11.14 -11.64
C ARG A 451 15.09 -12.48 -11.24
N GLY A 452 14.25 -13.51 -11.13
CA GLY A 452 14.69 -14.86 -10.77
C GLY A 452 15.70 -15.43 -11.78
N PRO A 453 15.31 -15.56 -13.06
CA PRO A 453 16.23 -15.94 -14.13
C PRO A 453 17.46 -15.04 -14.23
N LEU A 454 17.29 -13.72 -14.16
CA LEU A 454 18.40 -12.76 -14.21
C LEU A 454 19.41 -13.01 -13.10
N LEU A 455 18.95 -13.22 -11.86
CA LEU A 455 19.82 -13.50 -10.71
C LEU A 455 20.63 -14.78 -10.90
N LEU A 456 19.99 -15.85 -11.37
CA LEU A 456 20.68 -17.11 -11.62
C LEU A 456 21.77 -16.96 -12.69
N VAL A 457 21.48 -16.25 -13.76
CA VAL A 457 22.42 -16.08 -14.87
C VAL A 457 23.58 -15.15 -14.49
N THR A 458 23.27 -14.01 -13.87
CA THR A 458 24.28 -13.00 -13.49
C THR A 458 25.18 -13.45 -12.34
N THR A 459 24.69 -14.30 -11.44
CA THR A 459 25.54 -14.93 -10.41
C THR A 459 26.20 -16.20 -10.89
N GLY A 460 25.57 -16.98 -11.78
CA GLY A 460 26.12 -18.22 -12.32
C GLY A 460 27.29 -18.00 -13.27
N LEU A 461 27.09 -17.21 -14.33
CA LEU A 461 28.07 -17.11 -15.42
C LEU A 461 29.49 -16.72 -14.95
N PRO A 462 29.68 -15.69 -14.09
CA PRO A 462 31.00 -15.34 -13.58
C PRO A 462 31.72 -16.52 -12.92
N PHE A 463 31.01 -17.28 -12.08
CA PHE A 463 31.57 -18.44 -11.38
C PHE A 463 31.84 -19.62 -12.33
N TRP A 464 30.96 -19.85 -13.31
CA TRP A 464 31.15 -20.91 -14.32
C TRP A 464 32.34 -20.67 -15.26
N LEU A 465 32.68 -19.41 -15.54
CA LEU A 465 33.85 -19.04 -16.34
C LEU A 465 35.16 -19.03 -15.53
N THR A 466 35.08 -19.04 -14.20
CA THR A 466 36.26 -18.95 -13.32
C THR A 466 37.23 -20.15 -13.48
N PRO A 467 36.79 -21.42 -13.62
CA PRO A 467 37.68 -22.54 -13.90
C PRO A 467 38.50 -22.38 -15.18
N LEU A 468 37.91 -21.78 -16.22
CA LEU A 468 38.63 -21.49 -17.46
C LEU A 468 39.73 -20.46 -17.23
N ALA A 469 39.47 -19.41 -16.44
CA ALA A 469 40.48 -18.44 -16.07
C ALA A 469 41.65 -19.08 -15.31
N PHE A 470 41.38 -19.96 -14.34
CA PHE A 470 42.41 -20.73 -13.65
C PHE A 470 43.21 -21.62 -14.60
N ALA A 471 42.55 -22.30 -15.53
CA ALA A 471 43.19 -23.14 -16.54
C ALA A 471 44.11 -22.33 -17.47
N LEU A 472 43.66 -21.17 -17.94
CA LEU A 472 44.45 -20.26 -18.78
C LEU A 472 45.65 -19.68 -18.03
N LEU A 473 45.50 -19.39 -16.75
CA LEU A 473 46.58 -18.90 -15.89
C LEU A 473 47.47 -20.02 -15.33
N GLN A 474 47.17 -21.28 -15.63
CA GLN A 474 47.85 -22.47 -15.12
C GLN A 474 47.94 -22.49 -13.57
N GLN A 475 46.90 -22.02 -12.89
CA GLN A 475 46.84 -21.94 -11.43
C GLN A 475 45.98 -23.07 -10.86
N PRO A 476 46.41 -23.75 -9.77
CA PRO A 476 45.57 -24.73 -9.09
C PRO A 476 44.38 -24.04 -8.41
N TYR A 477 43.24 -24.73 -8.38
CA TYR A 477 42.03 -24.25 -7.71
C TYR A 477 41.22 -25.39 -7.11
N SER A 478 40.39 -25.06 -6.13
CA SER A 478 39.45 -26.00 -5.49
C SER A 478 38.04 -25.82 -6.06
N ARG A 479 37.50 -26.89 -6.67
CA ARG A 479 36.11 -26.93 -7.15
C ARG A 479 35.11 -26.75 -6.01
N GLY A 480 35.39 -27.34 -4.84
CA GLY A 480 34.55 -27.23 -3.65
C GLY A 480 34.49 -25.80 -3.10
N ALA A 481 35.63 -25.10 -3.10
CA ALA A 481 35.68 -23.70 -2.70
C ALA A 481 34.86 -22.80 -3.63
N LEU A 482 34.99 -23.00 -4.95
CA LEU A 482 34.25 -22.25 -5.95
C LEU A 482 32.73 -22.50 -5.88
N LEU A 483 32.32 -23.75 -5.64
CA LEU A 483 30.92 -24.10 -5.44
C LEU A 483 30.35 -23.46 -4.16
N LEU A 484 31.11 -23.50 -3.06
CA LEU A 484 30.72 -22.87 -1.79
C LEU A 484 30.49 -21.36 -1.97
N THR A 485 31.46 -20.66 -2.59
CA THR A 485 31.37 -19.21 -2.81
C THR A 485 30.24 -18.85 -3.78
N TYR A 486 30.02 -19.65 -4.83
CA TYR A 486 28.86 -19.50 -5.72
C TYR A 486 27.54 -19.61 -4.96
N VAL A 487 27.34 -20.67 -4.19
CA VAL A 487 26.08 -20.89 -3.43
C VAL A 487 25.83 -19.77 -2.44
N LEU A 488 26.84 -19.35 -1.68
CA LEU A 488 26.71 -18.25 -0.72
C LEU A 488 26.43 -16.91 -1.42
N CYS A 489 27.09 -16.62 -2.54
CA CYS A 489 26.85 -15.43 -3.35
C CYS A 489 25.41 -15.39 -3.90
N THR A 490 24.99 -16.46 -4.57
CA THR A 490 23.63 -16.57 -5.13
C THR A 490 22.58 -16.49 -4.04
N PHE A 491 22.79 -17.15 -2.89
CA PHE A 491 21.89 -17.07 -1.73
C PHE A 491 21.81 -15.65 -1.16
N TRP A 492 22.93 -14.94 -1.05
CA TRP A 492 22.97 -13.56 -0.54
C TRP A 492 22.19 -12.58 -1.43
N PHE A 493 22.37 -12.67 -2.75
CA PHE A 493 21.61 -11.86 -3.68
C PHE A 493 20.14 -12.27 -3.76
N TRP A 494 19.84 -13.56 -3.59
CA TRP A 494 18.45 -14.03 -3.51
C TRP A 494 17.75 -13.48 -2.27
N LEU A 495 18.44 -13.44 -1.13
CA LEU A 495 17.96 -12.83 0.11
C LEU A 495 17.69 -11.32 -0.09
N ALA A 496 18.53 -10.63 -0.85
CA ALA A 496 18.30 -9.24 -1.25
C ALA A 496 16.95 -9.06 -1.96
N ASP A 497 16.68 -9.90 -2.97
CA ASP A 497 15.43 -9.87 -3.73
C ASP A 497 14.22 -10.17 -2.83
N GLN A 498 14.33 -11.13 -1.90
CA GLN A 498 13.26 -11.37 -0.92
C GLN A 498 13.02 -10.15 -0.02
N TRP A 499 14.08 -9.57 0.54
CA TRP A 499 13.95 -8.58 1.61
C TRP A 499 13.56 -7.19 1.14
N PHE A 500 14.13 -6.71 0.03
CA PHE A 500 13.85 -5.37 -0.49
C PHE A 500 12.67 -5.33 -1.44
N LEU A 501 12.45 -6.37 -2.24
CA LEU A 501 11.66 -6.26 -3.46
C LEU A 501 10.35 -7.06 -3.47
N ARG A 502 10.24 -8.15 -2.69
CA ARG A 502 9.03 -9.01 -2.69
C ARG A 502 8.02 -8.69 -1.58
N HIS A 503 8.45 -8.11 -0.45
CA HIS A 503 7.57 -7.94 0.72
C HIS A 503 6.95 -6.55 0.90
N ARG A 504 7.32 -5.54 0.10
CA ARG A 504 6.72 -4.20 0.20
C ARG A 504 5.87 -3.86 -1.02
N PRO A 505 4.54 -3.68 -0.86
CA PRO A 505 3.73 -3.16 -1.95
C PRO A 505 4.17 -1.74 -2.30
N TRP A 506 4.32 -1.42 -3.59
CA TRP A 506 4.60 -0.04 -4.00
C TRP A 506 3.34 0.78 -3.87
N ARG A 507 3.42 1.85 -3.10
CA ARG A 507 2.30 2.73 -2.79
C ARG A 507 2.37 3.93 -3.71
N LEU A 508 1.53 3.94 -4.73
CA LEU A 508 1.50 5.02 -5.72
C LEU A 508 0.25 5.87 -5.52
N VAL A 509 0.44 7.17 -5.44
CA VAL A 509 -0.66 8.14 -5.25
C VAL A 509 -1.17 8.62 -6.60
N TYR A 510 -2.47 8.84 -6.73
CA TYR A 510 -3.06 9.44 -7.92
C TYR A 510 -4.15 10.44 -7.54
N GLN A 511 -4.32 11.49 -8.33
CA GLN A 511 -5.41 12.46 -8.19
C GLN A 511 -6.53 12.22 -9.22
N ASP A 512 -6.16 11.86 -10.45
CA ASP A 512 -7.10 11.68 -11.55
C ASP A 512 -7.76 10.28 -11.52
N PRO A 513 -9.10 10.18 -11.45
CA PRO A 513 -9.81 8.91 -11.30
C PRO A 513 -9.67 7.97 -12.50
N ARG A 514 -9.15 8.42 -13.65
CA ARG A 514 -8.87 7.58 -14.82
C ARG A 514 -7.64 6.69 -14.64
N VAL A 515 -6.72 7.07 -13.76
CA VAL A 515 -5.43 6.36 -13.57
C VAL A 515 -5.60 4.87 -13.23
N PRO A 516 -6.46 4.46 -12.28
CA PRO A 516 -6.70 3.04 -12.02
C PRO A 516 -7.18 2.27 -13.24
N GLY A 517 -8.06 2.85 -14.07
CA GLY A 517 -8.57 2.22 -15.29
C GLY A 517 -7.48 2.04 -16.36
N LEU A 518 -6.63 3.05 -16.56
CA LEU A 518 -5.50 2.99 -17.50
C LEU A 518 -4.45 1.96 -17.07
N LEU A 519 -4.26 1.78 -15.76
CA LEU A 519 -3.29 0.83 -15.22
C LEU A 519 -3.86 -0.58 -15.05
N ALA A 520 -5.19 -0.76 -15.02
CA ALA A 520 -5.84 -2.04 -14.76
C ALA A 520 -5.35 -3.21 -15.65
N PRO A 521 -5.09 -3.04 -16.96
CA PRO A 521 -4.56 -4.13 -17.80
C PRO A 521 -3.16 -4.60 -17.39
N TRP A 522 -2.41 -3.75 -16.68
CA TRP A 522 -1.00 -3.93 -16.36
C TRP A 522 -0.75 -4.22 -14.88
N LEU A 523 -1.77 -4.00 -14.04
CA LEU A 523 -1.74 -4.35 -12.63
C LEU A 523 -2.02 -5.84 -12.48
N PRO A 524 -1.28 -6.57 -11.63
CA PRO A 524 -1.49 -8.00 -11.45
C PRO A 524 -2.91 -8.28 -10.95
N VAL A 525 -3.68 -9.04 -11.73
CA VAL A 525 -4.85 -9.80 -11.25
C VAL A 525 -4.34 -10.76 -10.14
N PRO A 526 -5.09 -10.99 -9.05
CA PRO A 526 -4.65 -11.83 -7.93
C PRO A 526 -4.60 -13.33 -8.27
N GLN A 527 -3.84 -13.72 -9.29
CA GLN A 527 -3.54 -15.11 -9.64
C GLN A 527 -2.03 -15.27 -9.89
N GLY A 528 -1.29 -15.51 -8.80
CA GLY A 528 -0.19 -16.49 -8.81
C GLY A 528 1.17 -16.15 -9.42
N GLN A 529 1.46 -14.95 -9.94
CA GLN A 529 2.81 -14.63 -10.43
C GLN A 529 3.39 -13.41 -9.72
N GLY A 530 4.63 -13.55 -9.21
CA GLY A 530 5.32 -12.68 -8.26
C GLY A 530 5.66 -11.26 -8.73
N LEU A 531 4.67 -10.51 -9.22
CA LEU A 531 4.77 -9.09 -9.50
C LEU A 531 4.70 -8.26 -8.19
N PRO A 532 5.34 -7.08 -8.14
CA PRO A 532 5.21 -6.19 -7.00
C PRO A 532 3.73 -5.83 -6.83
N ARG A 533 3.18 -6.03 -5.63
CA ARG A 533 1.82 -5.57 -5.30
C ARG A 533 1.80 -4.05 -5.38
N ILE A 534 1.43 -3.46 -6.52
CA ILE A 534 1.18 -2.03 -6.59
C ILE A 534 -0.13 -1.76 -5.87
N ARG A 535 -0.10 -0.82 -4.92
CA ARG A 535 -1.28 -0.29 -4.26
C ARG A 535 -1.46 1.15 -4.70
N LEU A 536 -2.47 1.38 -5.53
CA LEU A 536 -2.90 2.72 -5.88
C LEU A 536 -3.66 3.33 -4.71
N LEU A 537 -3.33 4.57 -4.35
CA LEU A 537 -3.96 5.32 -3.26
C LEU A 537 -4.49 6.65 -3.83
N PRO A 538 -5.78 6.96 -3.66
CA PRO A 538 -6.32 8.24 -4.09
C PRO A 538 -5.74 9.38 -3.24
N TRP A 539 -5.50 10.53 -3.86
CA TRP A 539 -5.18 11.76 -3.14
C TRP A 539 -6.43 12.27 -2.40
N PRO A 540 -6.33 12.71 -1.13
CA PRO A 540 -7.49 13.20 -0.38
C PRO A 540 -8.05 14.47 -1.02
N ALA A 541 -9.37 14.61 -1.04
CA ALA A 541 -10.04 15.78 -1.65
C ALA A 541 -9.64 17.09 -0.96
N GLN A 542 -9.50 17.07 0.37
CA GLN A 542 -9.05 18.22 1.18
C GLN A 542 -7.52 18.36 1.24
N GLY A 543 -6.78 17.54 0.49
CA GLY A 543 -5.33 17.49 0.53
C GLY A 543 -4.75 16.89 1.82
N MET A 544 -3.46 17.12 2.01
CA MET A 544 -2.70 16.64 3.17
C MET A 544 -2.33 17.82 4.08
N PRO A 545 -2.26 17.62 5.41
CA PRO A 545 -1.88 18.69 6.32
C PRO A 545 -0.47 19.22 6.00
N PRO A 546 -0.22 20.53 6.15
CA PRO A 546 1.09 21.13 5.90
C PRO A 546 2.19 20.42 6.70
N GLY A 547 3.31 20.09 6.04
CA GLY A 547 4.44 19.41 6.68
C GLY A 547 4.25 17.91 6.96
N ALA A 548 3.09 17.32 6.66
CA ALA A 548 2.85 15.91 6.89
C ALA A 548 3.68 15.03 5.95
N ALA A 549 4.56 14.21 6.52
CA ALA A 549 5.38 13.27 5.76
C ALA A 549 4.54 12.18 5.07
N LEU A 550 4.61 12.13 3.74
CA LEU A 550 3.91 11.17 2.88
C LEU A 550 4.56 9.79 2.90
N ALA A 551 3.77 8.78 3.21
CA ALA A 551 4.13 7.37 3.19
C ALA A 551 3.84 6.69 1.85
N CYS A 552 4.29 7.29 0.75
CA CYS A 552 4.18 6.74 -0.60
C CYS A 552 5.56 6.61 -1.28
N ASP A 553 5.63 5.74 -2.29
CA ASP A 553 6.86 5.50 -3.07
C ASP A 553 6.90 6.36 -4.36
N GLY A 554 5.77 6.97 -4.72
CA GLY A 554 5.62 7.79 -5.93
C GLY A 554 4.20 8.27 -6.14
N ALA A 555 4.01 9.07 -7.18
CA ALA A 555 2.69 9.48 -7.67
C ALA A 555 2.57 9.29 -9.17
N VAL A 556 1.41 8.85 -9.63
CA VAL A 556 1.07 8.74 -11.05
C VAL A 556 0.31 9.99 -11.47
N VAL A 557 0.83 10.67 -12.48
CA VAL A 557 0.33 11.96 -12.96
C VAL A 557 0.07 11.86 -14.45
N LEU A 558 -1.16 12.17 -14.86
CA LEU A 558 -1.47 12.32 -16.29
C LEU A 558 -0.93 13.66 -16.81
N PRO A 559 -0.48 13.73 -18.07
CA PRO A 559 -0.18 15.00 -18.73
C PRO A 559 -1.35 15.98 -18.58
N ALA A 560 -1.06 17.28 -18.53
CA ALA A 560 -2.13 18.26 -18.67
C ALA A 560 -2.77 18.04 -20.03
N ALA A 561 -4.11 17.97 -20.11
CA ALA A 561 -4.78 17.95 -21.40
C ALA A 561 -4.30 19.19 -22.17
N ALA A 562 -3.66 18.99 -23.32
CA ALA A 562 -3.47 20.08 -24.25
C ALA A 562 -4.87 20.63 -24.54
N ASN A 563 -5.02 21.96 -24.60
CA ASN A 563 -6.26 22.60 -25.02
C ASN A 563 -6.53 22.28 -26.51
N THR A 564 -6.79 21.03 -26.84
CA THR A 564 -7.35 20.62 -28.12
C THR A 564 -8.85 20.80 -27.98
N GLY A 565 -9.40 21.83 -28.63
CA GLY A 565 -10.79 22.29 -28.55
C GLY A 565 -11.85 21.30 -29.03
N THR A 566 -11.88 20.10 -28.47
CA THR A 566 -12.99 19.15 -28.62
C THR A 566 -13.73 19.08 -27.29
N SER A 567 -14.79 19.89 -27.23
CA SER A 567 -15.87 19.76 -26.26
C SER A 567 -16.52 18.38 -26.40
N SER A 568 -16.17 17.43 -25.53
CA SER A 568 -17.04 16.28 -25.29
C SER A 568 -17.02 15.90 -23.80
N ALA A 569 -18.20 16.05 -23.19
CA ALA A 569 -18.82 15.44 -22.00
C ALA A 569 -18.03 14.82 -20.82
N SER A 570 -16.70 14.69 -20.83
CA SER A 570 -15.88 14.10 -19.74
C SER A 570 -15.18 15.13 -18.84
N ALA A 571 -15.47 16.43 -19.02
CA ALA A 571 -14.80 17.53 -18.32
C ALA A 571 -15.10 17.63 -16.80
N ASN A 572 -16.16 16.98 -16.31
CA ASN A 572 -16.57 17.07 -14.90
C ASN A 572 -15.76 16.19 -13.92
N SER A 573 -14.73 15.48 -14.38
CA SER A 573 -13.93 14.57 -13.53
C SER A 573 -12.44 14.93 -13.44
N ALA A 574 -11.99 15.95 -14.18
CA ALA A 574 -10.61 16.41 -14.13
C ALA A 574 -10.42 17.42 -12.99
N PRO A 575 -9.36 17.28 -12.16
CA PRO A 575 -9.09 18.25 -11.08
C PRO A 575 -8.84 19.64 -11.65
N SER A 576 -9.23 20.68 -10.90
CA SER A 576 -9.00 22.06 -11.31
C SER A 576 -7.49 22.37 -11.44
N SER A 577 -7.13 23.38 -12.24
CA SER A 577 -5.72 23.77 -12.42
C SER A 577 -5.03 24.12 -11.09
N ALA A 578 -5.76 24.74 -10.16
CA ALA A 578 -5.28 25.07 -8.82
C ALA A 578 -5.10 23.82 -7.94
N GLU A 579 -6.06 22.89 -7.93
CA GLU A 579 -5.96 21.63 -7.18
C GLU A 579 -4.81 20.76 -7.68
N ARG A 580 -4.62 20.70 -9.00
CA ARG A 580 -3.49 20.00 -9.61
C ARG A 580 -2.17 20.66 -9.21
N HIS A 581 -2.09 21.99 -9.23
CA HIS A 581 -0.89 22.70 -8.81
C HIS A 581 -0.55 22.41 -7.35
N HIS A 582 -1.53 22.45 -6.45
CA HIS A 582 -1.35 22.14 -5.03
C HIS A 582 -0.88 20.69 -4.82
N PHE A 583 -1.50 19.72 -5.49
CA PHE A 583 -1.09 18.32 -5.49
C PHE A 583 0.36 18.14 -5.94
N LEU A 584 0.74 18.71 -7.09
CA LEU A 584 2.11 18.61 -7.61
C LEU A 584 3.13 19.30 -6.70
N THR A 585 2.79 20.46 -6.14
CA THR A 585 3.66 21.19 -5.22
C THR A 585 3.87 20.42 -3.92
N ALA A 586 2.82 19.83 -3.33
CA ALA A 586 2.93 19.00 -2.14
C ALA A 586 3.86 17.79 -2.35
N LEU A 587 3.75 17.14 -3.52
CA LEU A 587 4.62 16.02 -3.89
C LEU A 587 6.07 16.46 -4.13
N LYS A 588 6.28 17.56 -4.87
CA LYS A 588 7.62 18.08 -5.18
C LYS A 588 8.37 18.57 -3.94
N LEU A 589 7.70 19.25 -3.01
CA LEU A 589 8.29 19.71 -1.74
C LEU A 589 8.74 18.55 -0.84
N GLN A 590 8.15 17.36 -1.02
CA GLN A 590 8.54 16.14 -0.32
C GLN A 590 9.42 15.22 -1.17
N HIS A 591 9.93 15.69 -2.32
CA HIS A 591 10.73 14.91 -3.26
C HIS A 591 10.08 13.59 -3.70
N ILE A 592 8.75 13.53 -3.74
CA ILE A 592 8.02 12.36 -4.24
C ILE A 592 8.15 12.30 -5.75
N ARG A 593 8.61 11.14 -6.25
CA ARG A 593 8.80 10.92 -7.69
C ARG A 593 7.44 10.87 -8.40
N LEU A 594 7.36 11.61 -9.50
CA LEU A 594 6.21 11.59 -10.41
C LEU A 594 6.48 10.60 -11.55
N TYR A 595 5.49 9.76 -11.84
CA TYR A 595 5.48 8.78 -12.91
C TYR A 595 4.34 9.11 -13.88
N SER A 596 4.59 8.96 -15.17
CA SER A 596 3.51 8.87 -16.15
C SER A 596 3.01 7.42 -16.24
N PRO A 597 1.77 7.16 -16.67
CA PRO A 597 1.27 5.79 -16.88
C PRO A 597 2.18 4.96 -17.78
N GLU A 598 2.72 5.57 -18.83
CA GLU A 598 3.58 4.94 -19.83
C GLU A 598 4.91 4.52 -19.18
N SER A 599 5.51 5.40 -18.37
CA SER A 599 6.75 5.07 -17.64
C SER A 599 6.56 3.91 -16.66
N LEU A 600 5.38 3.82 -16.05
CA LEU A 600 5.04 2.73 -15.13
C LEU A 600 4.81 1.42 -15.89
N GLN A 601 4.05 1.46 -16.98
CA GLN A 601 3.84 0.32 -17.88
C GLN A 601 5.17 -0.26 -18.35
N GLN A 602 6.09 0.60 -18.81
CA GLN A 602 7.41 0.20 -19.26
C GLN A 602 8.21 -0.52 -18.16
N SER A 603 8.17 -0.01 -16.92
CA SER A 603 8.86 -0.61 -15.78
C SER A 603 8.29 -1.97 -15.36
N LEU A 604 7.00 -2.21 -15.62
CA LEU A 604 6.29 -3.43 -15.22
C LEU A 604 6.39 -4.54 -16.28
N THR A 605 6.28 -4.16 -17.55
CA THR A 605 6.13 -5.09 -18.68
C THR A 605 7.43 -5.32 -19.46
N GLY A 606 8.37 -4.38 -19.37
CA GLY A 606 9.54 -4.37 -20.24
C GLY A 606 9.20 -4.14 -21.70
N ARG A 607 8.12 -3.38 -21.97
CA ARG A 607 7.64 -2.96 -23.29
C ARG A 607 7.55 -1.44 -23.35
N MET A 608 7.81 -0.83 -24.50
CA MET A 608 7.46 0.57 -24.72
C MET A 608 5.94 0.74 -24.83
N ALA A 609 5.41 1.88 -24.42
CA ALA A 609 3.98 2.18 -24.51
C ALA A 609 3.55 2.40 -25.98
N ALA A 610 2.28 2.13 -26.30
CA ALA A 610 1.79 2.22 -27.68
C ALA A 610 1.89 3.65 -28.23
N GLU A 611 1.67 4.64 -27.37
CA GLU A 611 1.81 6.07 -27.67
C GLU A 611 3.25 6.43 -28.03
N THR A 612 4.23 5.73 -27.45
CA THR A 612 5.63 5.91 -27.82
C THR A 612 5.92 5.38 -29.23
N LEU A 613 5.16 4.39 -29.69
CA LEU A 613 5.32 3.87 -31.05
C LEU A 613 4.89 4.87 -32.13
N GLN A 614 4.07 5.86 -31.75
CA GLN A 614 3.62 6.94 -32.62
C GLN A 614 4.42 8.24 -32.42
N ASN A 615 5.39 8.25 -31.50
CA ASN A 615 6.14 9.45 -31.15
C ASN A 615 7.41 9.59 -32.03
N GLU A 616 7.41 10.56 -32.93
CA GLU A 616 8.54 10.90 -33.81
C GLU A 616 9.74 11.54 -33.09
N LEU A 617 9.54 11.99 -31.83
CA LEU A 617 10.60 12.60 -31.02
C LEU A 617 11.33 11.57 -30.14
N TRP A 618 11.12 10.28 -30.38
CA TRP A 618 11.80 9.24 -29.62
C TRP A 618 13.31 9.28 -29.89
N GLN A 619 14.09 9.30 -28.82
CA GLN A 619 15.56 9.31 -28.85
C GLN A 619 16.09 8.37 -27.77
N THR A 620 17.24 7.76 -28.04
CA THR A 620 17.93 6.86 -27.11
C THR A 620 19.38 7.27 -26.96
N ASP A 621 19.87 7.23 -25.73
CA ASP A 621 21.29 7.42 -25.44
C ASP A 621 22.03 6.09 -25.65
N GLY A 622 22.88 6.02 -26.68
CA GLY A 622 23.73 4.85 -26.92
C GLY A 622 24.83 4.72 -25.87
N ASN A 623 25.36 3.51 -25.69
CA ASN A 623 26.52 3.26 -24.83
C ASN A 623 27.70 2.78 -25.67
N PRO A 624 28.56 3.68 -26.18
CA PRO A 624 29.61 3.33 -27.13
C PRO A 624 30.63 2.33 -26.56
N ALA A 625 30.89 2.39 -25.25
CA ALA A 625 31.75 1.43 -24.58
C ALA A 625 31.14 0.02 -24.57
N TYR A 626 29.82 -0.08 -24.35
CA TYR A 626 29.14 -1.35 -24.42
C TYR A 626 29.01 -1.86 -25.86
N ASP A 627 28.79 -0.99 -26.86
CA ASP A 627 28.75 -1.39 -28.27
C ASP A 627 30.06 -2.03 -28.73
N LEU A 628 31.20 -1.45 -28.32
CA LEU A 628 32.51 -2.02 -28.57
C LEU A 628 32.69 -3.35 -27.85
N ALA A 629 32.39 -3.41 -26.55
CA ALA A 629 32.51 -4.64 -25.76
C ALA A 629 31.63 -5.75 -26.33
N LYS A 630 30.38 -5.45 -26.67
CA LYS A 630 29.42 -6.35 -27.31
C LYS A 630 29.96 -6.87 -28.63
N ARG A 631 30.58 -6.02 -29.46
CA ARG A 631 31.20 -6.45 -30.71
C ARG A 631 32.35 -7.44 -30.48
N LEU A 632 33.22 -7.17 -29.52
CA LEU A 632 34.32 -8.07 -29.17
C LEU A 632 33.80 -9.40 -28.62
N ILE A 633 32.76 -9.38 -27.78
CA ILE A 633 32.10 -10.57 -27.24
C ILE A 633 31.49 -11.39 -28.37
N ASP A 634 30.73 -10.77 -29.28
CA ASP A 634 30.09 -11.46 -30.41
C ASP A 634 31.13 -12.19 -31.27
N VAL A 635 32.18 -11.49 -31.70
CA VAL A 635 33.25 -12.08 -32.52
C VAL A 635 33.99 -13.16 -31.74
N GLY A 636 34.36 -12.87 -30.49
CA GLY A 636 35.08 -13.82 -29.62
C GLY A 636 34.30 -15.11 -29.39
N VAL A 637 32.99 -15.03 -29.13
CA VAL A 637 32.13 -16.21 -28.95
C VAL A 637 32.01 -17.00 -30.25
N VAL A 638 31.80 -16.35 -31.40
CA VAL A 638 31.70 -17.04 -32.69
C VAL A 638 33.02 -17.74 -33.06
N LEU A 639 34.16 -17.12 -32.79
CA LEU A 639 35.48 -17.72 -33.02
C LEU A 639 35.76 -18.86 -32.04
N ALA A 640 35.43 -18.70 -30.75
CA ALA A 640 35.61 -19.75 -29.75
C ALA A 640 34.76 -21.00 -30.06
N LEU A 641 33.58 -20.82 -30.65
CA LEU A 641 32.69 -21.91 -31.06
C LEU A 641 33.03 -22.48 -32.44
N LEU A 642 34.02 -21.93 -33.16
CA LEU A 642 34.41 -22.37 -34.51
C LEU A 642 34.64 -23.88 -34.64
N PRO A 643 35.35 -24.55 -33.70
CA PRO A 643 35.55 -26.00 -33.77
C PRO A 643 34.26 -26.82 -33.68
N LEU A 644 33.17 -26.24 -33.17
CA LEU A 644 31.88 -26.91 -33.01
C LEU A 644 30.93 -26.56 -34.16
N TRP A 645 30.72 -25.26 -34.44
CA TRP A 645 29.68 -24.86 -35.39
C TRP A 645 30.08 -25.09 -36.84
N LEU A 646 31.38 -25.08 -37.19
CA LEU A 646 31.82 -25.26 -38.57
C LEU A 646 31.66 -26.71 -39.06
N PRO A 647 32.08 -27.75 -38.30
CA PRO A 647 31.75 -29.13 -38.64
C PRO A 647 30.24 -29.38 -38.69
N LEU A 648 29.49 -28.81 -37.76
CA LEU A 648 28.02 -28.93 -37.74
C LEU A 648 27.39 -28.27 -38.99
N ALA A 649 27.87 -27.10 -39.39
CA ALA A 649 27.44 -26.41 -40.60
C ALA A 649 27.71 -27.28 -41.85
N LEU A 650 28.86 -27.95 -41.92
CA LEU A 650 29.19 -28.86 -43.01
C LEU A 650 28.23 -30.06 -43.06
N LEU A 651 27.96 -30.69 -41.92
CA LEU A 651 27.00 -31.80 -41.82
C LEU A 651 25.60 -31.39 -42.26
N VAL A 652 25.12 -30.22 -41.82
CA VAL A 652 23.82 -29.68 -42.23
C VAL A 652 23.81 -29.36 -43.73
N ALA A 653 24.89 -28.78 -44.27
CA ALA A 653 25.01 -28.50 -45.70
C ALA A 653 24.94 -29.78 -46.56
N CYS A 654 25.61 -30.85 -46.12
CA CYS A 654 25.50 -32.18 -46.74
C CYS A 654 24.06 -32.71 -46.68
N GLY A 655 23.41 -32.65 -45.52
CA GLY A 655 22.01 -33.06 -45.36
C GLY A 655 21.06 -32.31 -46.30
N VAL A 656 21.22 -30.98 -46.45
CA VAL A 656 20.43 -30.17 -47.37
C VAL A 656 20.66 -30.56 -48.84
N LYS A 657 21.90 -30.88 -49.23
CA LYS A 657 22.22 -31.33 -50.60
C LYS A 657 21.65 -32.71 -50.92
N ILE A 658 21.57 -33.60 -49.93
CA ILE A 658 20.99 -34.94 -50.10
C ILE A 658 19.46 -34.85 -50.19
N ASP A 659 18.84 -33.96 -49.41
CA ASP A 659 17.38 -33.85 -49.31
C ASP A 659 16.74 -33.17 -50.54
N SER A 660 17.41 -32.23 -51.21
CA SER A 660 16.89 -31.60 -52.44
C SER A 660 17.99 -31.06 -53.38
N PRO A 661 17.73 -30.94 -54.70
CA PRO A 661 18.70 -30.36 -55.65
C PRO A 661 18.89 -28.84 -55.44
N GLY A 662 20.05 -28.30 -55.85
CA GLY A 662 20.41 -26.88 -55.82
C GLY A 662 21.46 -26.48 -54.75
N PRO A 663 21.75 -25.18 -54.54
CA PRO A 663 22.72 -24.69 -53.56
C PRO A 663 22.27 -24.86 -52.10
N ALA A 664 23.16 -25.35 -51.22
CA ALA A 664 22.85 -25.57 -49.80
C ALA A 664 22.53 -24.28 -49.03
N LEU A 665 23.11 -23.16 -49.46
CA LEU A 665 22.87 -21.84 -48.87
C LEU A 665 21.75 -21.11 -49.59
N PHE A 666 20.84 -20.56 -48.80
CA PHE A 666 19.84 -19.59 -49.21
C PHE A 666 20.27 -18.20 -48.74
N SER A 667 19.92 -17.17 -49.50
CA SER A 667 20.27 -15.80 -49.15
C SER A 667 19.18 -14.82 -49.53
N GLN A 668 19.00 -13.79 -48.70
CA GLN A 668 17.98 -12.76 -48.93
C GLN A 668 18.50 -11.38 -48.51
N ARG A 669 17.97 -10.30 -49.12
CA ARG A 669 18.17 -8.93 -48.65
C ARG A 669 17.35 -8.66 -47.39
N ARG A 670 17.98 -8.05 -46.40
CA ARG A 670 17.38 -7.66 -45.13
C ARG A 670 17.90 -6.31 -44.68
N THR A 671 17.08 -5.56 -43.96
CA THR A 671 17.46 -4.25 -43.43
C THR A 671 18.27 -4.43 -42.14
N GLY A 672 19.47 -3.83 -42.10
CA GLY A 672 20.43 -3.90 -41.00
C GLY A 672 20.51 -2.61 -40.18
N MET A 673 21.66 -2.39 -39.55
CA MET A 673 21.92 -1.20 -38.75
C MET A 673 21.88 0.07 -39.63
N HIS A 674 21.32 1.16 -39.09
CA HIS A 674 21.09 2.43 -39.78
C HIS A 674 20.29 2.30 -41.09
N GLY A 675 19.42 1.28 -41.18
CA GLY A 675 18.63 1.03 -42.39
C GLY A 675 19.41 0.43 -43.56
N GLN A 676 20.68 0.07 -43.38
CA GLN A 676 21.50 -0.44 -44.49
C GLN A 676 21.15 -1.89 -44.83
N SER A 677 20.80 -2.17 -46.09
CA SER A 677 20.48 -3.53 -46.54
C SER A 677 21.72 -4.42 -46.63
N PHE A 678 21.67 -5.61 -46.05
CA PHE A 678 22.71 -6.64 -46.14
C PHE A 678 22.14 -7.98 -46.61
N ARG A 679 23.02 -8.91 -46.99
CA ARG A 679 22.64 -10.26 -47.41
C ARG A 679 22.71 -11.21 -46.21
N ILE A 680 21.56 -11.73 -45.78
CA ILE A 680 21.49 -12.76 -44.73
C ILE A 680 21.75 -14.13 -45.34
N TRP A 681 22.51 -14.98 -44.65
CA TRP A 681 22.79 -16.36 -45.07
C TRP A 681 22.04 -17.37 -44.20
N LYS A 682 21.43 -18.38 -44.82
CA LYS A 682 20.76 -19.49 -44.14
C LYS A 682 21.00 -20.79 -44.89
N PHE A 683 20.74 -21.93 -44.27
CA PHE A 683 20.58 -23.16 -45.03
C PHE A 683 19.21 -23.22 -45.70
N ARG A 684 19.18 -23.77 -46.90
CA ARG A 684 17.94 -23.98 -47.64
C ARG A 684 17.08 -25.01 -46.92
N SER A 685 15.87 -24.62 -46.56
CA SER A 685 14.85 -25.49 -45.93
C SER A 685 13.60 -25.66 -46.79
N MET A 686 13.54 -25.02 -47.95
CA MET A 686 12.42 -25.06 -48.89
C MET A 686 12.91 -25.50 -50.28
N ARG A 687 12.03 -26.09 -51.09
CA ARG A 687 12.29 -26.44 -52.49
C ARG A 687 12.70 -25.19 -53.27
N HIS A 688 13.65 -25.36 -54.19
CA HIS A 688 14.15 -24.27 -55.00
C HIS A 688 13.16 -23.95 -56.13
N GLU A 689 12.38 -22.88 -55.97
CA GLU A 689 11.50 -22.34 -57.00
C GLU A 689 11.96 -20.91 -57.36
N ALA A 690 11.77 -20.52 -58.62
CA ALA A 690 12.35 -19.31 -59.22
C ALA A 690 11.54 -18.01 -59.01
N GLN A 691 10.61 -17.95 -58.05
CA GLN A 691 9.74 -16.76 -57.85
C GLN A 691 10.09 -15.95 -56.60
N ASP A 692 10.48 -14.70 -56.85
CA ASP A 692 11.07 -13.73 -55.92
C ASP A 692 10.00 -12.77 -55.35
N THR A 693 8.89 -13.31 -54.83
CA THR A 693 7.88 -12.48 -54.11
C THR A 693 7.98 -12.68 -52.59
N PRO A 694 8.04 -11.60 -51.80
CA PRO A 694 8.08 -11.69 -50.34
C PRO A 694 6.78 -12.27 -49.79
N GLN A 695 6.81 -13.52 -49.33
CA GLN A 695 5.68 -14.20 -48.70
C GLN A 695 6.06 -14.70 -47.31
N PHE A 696 5.13 -14.58 -46.35
CA PHE A 696 5.26 -15.25 -45.06
C PHE A 696 5.12 -16.77 -45.24
N ALA A 697 5.98 -17.55 -44.57
CA ALA A 697 5.83 -19.00 -44.53
C ALA A 697 4.59 -19.35 -43.71
N GLN A 698 3.65 -20.10 -44.30
CA GLN A 698 2.47 -20.58 -43.59
C GLN A 698 2.82 -21.74 -42.64
N THR A 699 1.97 -22.02 -41.65
CA THR A 699 2.10 -23.20 -40.81
C THR A 699 1.89 -24.44 -41.69
N ASN A 700 2.84 -25.39 -41.71
CA ASN A 700 2.86 -26.52 -42.67
C ASN A 700 2.95 -26.10 -44.15
N ASP A 701 3.84 -25.16 -44.47
CA ASP A 701 4.12 -24.80 -45.86
C ASP A 701 4.64 -26.01 -46.68
N PRO A 702 3.93 -26.42 -47.75
CA PRO A 702 4.29 -27.61 -48.54
C PRO A 702 5.63 -27.46 -49.29
N ARG A 703 6.16 -26.24 -49.38
CA ARG A 703 7.49 -25.97 -49.96
C ARG A 703 8.62 -26.44 -49.05
N ILE A 704 8.38 -26.67 -47.75
CA ILE A 704 9.40 -27.10 -46.80
C ILE A 704 9.78 -28.57 -47.06
N THR A 705 11.07 -28.86 -47.12
CA THR A 705 11.56 -30.23 -47.36
C THR A 705 11.57 -31.06 -46.07
N ARG A 706 11.73 -32.39 -46.17
CA ARG A 706 11.68 -33.27 -44.98
C ARG A 706 12.81 -32.95 -44.00
N PHE A 707 14.03 -32.80 -44.51
CA PHE A 707 15.16 -32.34 -43.70
C PHE A 707 14.98 -30.87 -43.29
N GLY A 708 14.37 -30.06 -44.18
CA GLY A 708 13.97 -28.67 -43.94
C GLY A 708 13.13 -28.49 -42.67
N HIS A 709 12.16 -29.37 -42.42
CA HIS A 709 11.34 -29.34 -41.21
C HIS A 709 12.18 -29.57 -39.95
N TRP A 710 13.13 -30.51 -39.99
CA TRP A 710 14.01 -30.80 -38.86
C TRP A 710 14.97 -29.64 -38.56
N ILE A 711 15.62 -29.06 -39.57
CA ILE A 711 16.57 -27.95 -39.37
C ILE A 711 15.90 -26.65 -38.92
N ARG A 712 14.65 -26.39 -39.32
CA ARG A 712 13.88 -25.22 -38.85
C ARG A 712 13.44 -25.39 -37.40
N ARG A 713 12.99 -26.60 -37.03
CA ARG A 713 12.60 -26.92 -35.65
C ARG A 713 13.77 -26.77 -34.67
N THR A 714 14.96 -27.17 -35.08
CA THR A 714 16.20 -27.06 -34.30
C THR A 714 16.94 -25.73 -34.50
N ARG A 715 16.46 -24.86 -35.42
CA ARG A 715 17.09 -23.61 -35.87
C ARG A 715 18.52 -23.76 -36.41
N LEU A 716 18.89 -24.97 -36.82
CA LEU A 716 20.18 -25.23 -37.46
C LEU A 716 20.27 -24.54 -38.82
N ASP A 717 19.14 -24.16 -39.44
CA ASP A 717 19.11 -23.37 -40.67
C ASP A 717 19.73 -21.97 -40.52
N GLU A 718 19.85 -21.47 -39.29
CA GLU A 718 20.37 -20.14 -38.97
C GLU A 718 21.89 -20.11 -38.72
N ILE A 719 22.58 -21.27 -38.66
CA ILE A 719 24.03 -21.34 -38.44
C ILE A 719 24.85 -20.47 -39.41
N PRO A 720 24.54 -20.39 -40.72
CA PRO A 720 25.30 -19.53 -41.64
C PRO A 720 25.26 -18.04 -41.27
N GLN A 721 24.29 -17.60 -40.45
CA GLN A 721 24.23 -16.22 -39.94
C GLN A 721 25.41 -15.89 -39.01
N LEU A 722 26.12 -16.88 -38.45
CA LEU A 722 27.35 -16.64 -37.69
C LEU A 722 28.44 -15.97 -38.56
N PHE A 723 28.46 -16.23 -39.87
CA PHE A 723 29.31 -15.47 -40.81
C PHE A 723 28.87 -14.01 -40.92
N ASN A 724 27.55 -13.72 -40.88
CA ASN A 724 27.05 -12.35 -40.84
C ASN A 724 27.47 -11.61 -39.56
N VAL A 725 27.57 -12.34 -38.45
CA VAL A 725 28.13 -11.80 -37.20
C VAL A 725 29.61 -11.46 -37.40
N LEU A 726 30.43 -12.37 -37.94
CA LEU A 726 31.85 -12.08 -38.22
C LEU A 726 32.04 -10.87 -39.16
N MET A 727 31.24 -10.77 -40.22
CA MET A 727 31.26 -9.63 -41.17
C MET A 727 30.79 -8.29 -40.56
N GLY A 728 30.18 -8.31 -39.37
CA GLY A 728 29.72 -7.08 -38.71
C GLY A 728 28.34 -6.59 -39.13
N HIS A 729 27.64 -7.36 -39.99
CA HIS A 729 26.26 -7.07 -40.39
C HIS A 729 25.26 -7.42 -39.28
N MET A 730 25.56 -8.43 -38.46
CA MET A 730 24.71 -8.91 -37.37
C MET A 730 25.46 -8.97 -36.03
N SER A 731 24.69 -9.07 -34.95
CA SER A 731 25.12 -9.42 -33.59
C SER A 731 24.52 -10.78 -33.21
N LEU A 732 25.04 -11.43 -32.16
CA LEU A 732 24.37 -12.61 -31.61
C LEU A 732 22.99 -12.24 -31.03
N ILE A 733 22.89 -11.05 -30.43
CA ILE A 733 21.70 -10.58 -29.72
C ILE A 733 21.31 -9.19 -30.21
N GLY A 734 20.06 -9.04 -30.63
CA GLY A 734 19.50 -7.81 -31.14
C GLY A 734 18.12 -8.02 -31.78
N PRO A 735 17.45 -6.96 -32.23
CA PRO A 735 16.21 -7.07 -32.99
C PRO A 735 16.42 -7.95 -34.22
N ARG A 736 15.49 -8.86 -34.51
CA ARG A 736 15.62 -9.75 -35.67
C ARG A 736 15.50 -8.92 -36.97
N PRO A 737 16.31 -9.22 -38.02
CA PRO A 737 16.27 -8.46 -39.26
C PRO A 737 15.04 -8.79 -40.11
N GLU A 738 14.39 -7.78 -40.68
CA GLU A 738 13.20 -7.91 -41.52
C GLU A 738 13.50 -7.65 -43.01
N GLN A 739 12.60 -8.09 -43.91
CA GLN A 739 12.76 -7.87 -45.35
C GLN A 739 12.44 -6.42 -45.69
N ASP A 740 13.19 -5.83 -46.61
CA ASP A 740 13.11 -4.41 -46.96
C ASP A 740 11.67 -3.97 -47.32
N GLY A 741 10.93 -4.80 -48.07
CA GLY A 741 9.52 -4.50 -48.42
C GLY A 741 8.57 -4.45 -47.20
N PHE A 742 8.76 -5.34 -46.21
CA PHE A 742 7.98 -5.28 -44.97
C PHE A 742 8.39 -4.10 -44.09
N VAL A 743 9.68 -3.73 -44.09
CA VAL A 743 10.15 -2.56 -43.35
C VAL A 743 9.47 -1.29 -43.85
N GLN A 744 9.36 -1.12 -45.18
CA GLN A 744 8.64 0.02 -45.77
C GLN A 744 7.17 0.04 -45.36
N GLN A 745 6.47 -1.09 -45.50
CA GLN A 745 5.07 -1.21 -45.11
C GLN A 745 4.82 -0.90 -43.62
N PHE A 746 5.69 -1.42 -42.74
CA PHE A 746 5.53 -1.18 -41.30
C PHE A 746 5.94 0.25 -40.89
N ALA A 747 6.91 0.86 -41.57
CA ALA A 747 7.27 2.25 -41.33
C ALA A 747 6.15 3.23 -41.69
N GLU A 748 5.33 2.92 -42.69
CA GLU A 748 4.12 3.70 -43.02
C GLU A 748 3.04 3.59 -41.93
N GLN A 749 2.91 2.43 -41.28
CA GLN A 749 1.90 2.19 -40.25
C GLN A 749 2.35 2.62 -38.85
N MET A 750 3.66 2.59 -38.58
CA MET A 750 4.25 2.81 -37.27
C MET A 750 5.46 3.75 -37.42
N PRO A 751 5.32 5.06 -37.16
CA PRO A 751 6.41 6.04 -37.36
C PRO A 751 7.72 5.71 -36.65
N SER A 752 7.64 5.06 -35.48
CA SER A 752 8.82 4.62 -34.71
C SER A 752 9.49 3.33 -35.23
N TYR A 753 8.90 2.63 -36.19
CA TYR A 753 9.41 1.34 -36.68
C TYR A 753 10.88 1.41 -37.12
N PRO A 754 11.35 2.45 -37.84
CA PRO A 754 12.75 2.56 -38.25
C PRO A 754 13.75 2.57 -37.09
N TYR A 755 13.34 3.01 -35.89
CA TYR A 755 14.24 3.08 -34.73
C TYR A 755 14.75 1.71 -34.27
N ARG A 756 14.08 0.61 -34.67
CA ARG A 756 14.60 -0.75 -34.45
C ARG A 756 15.98 -0.99 -35.09
N HIS A 757 16.33 -0.19 -36.10
CA HIS A 757 17.55 -0.30 -36.88
C HIS A 757 18.72 0.51 -36.29
N LEU A 758 18.57 1.17 -35.14
CA LEU A 758 19.67 1.90 -34.50
C LEU A 758 20.78 0.98 -33.97
N VAL A 759 20.50 -0.30 -33.79
CA VAL A 759 21.47 -1.31 -33.37
C VAL A 759 21.60 -2.42 -34.41
N ARG A 760 22.69 -3.20 -34.34
CA ARG A 760 22.86 -4.36 -35.22
C ARG A 760 21.75 -5.39 -34.98
N PRO A 761 21.18 -5.97 -36.05
CA PRO A 761 20.20 -7.04 -35.90
C PRO A 761 20.80 -8.30 -35.29
N GLY A 762 19.99 -9.07 -34.57
CA GLY A 762 20.40 -10.27 -33.82
C GLY A 762 19.97 -11.60 -34.43
N LEU A 763 20.64 -12.69 -34.06
CA LEU A 763 20.13 -14.06 -34.24
C LEU A 763 18.94 -14.35 -33.31
N THR A 764 19.04 -13.88 -32.07
CA THR A 764 17.96 -13.89 -31.06
C THR A 764 17.78 -12.49 -30.48
N GLY A 765 16.63 -12.22 -29.86
CA GLY A 765 16.31 -10.89 -29.34
C GLY A 765 15.24 -10.93 -28.25
N TRP A 766 15.05 -9.79 -27.57
CA TRP A 766 14.13 -9.65 -26.45
C TRP A 766 12.68 -10.00 -26.83
N ALA A 767 12.19 -9.46 -27.95
CA ALA A 767 10.84 -9.74 -28.43
C ALA A 767 10.62 -11.25 -28.67
N GLN A 768 11.62 -11.92 -29.24
CA GLN A 768 11.56 -13.34 -29.58
C GLN A 768 11.42 -14.23 -28.34
N VAL A 769 12.12 -13.91 -27.24
CA VAL A 769 12.05 -14.71 -25.99
C VAL A 769 10.85 -14.36 -25.11
N GLN A 770 10.13 -13.27 -25.41
CA GLN A 770 8.96 -12.81 -24.66
C GLN A 770 7.62 -13.18 -25.32
N GLN A 771 7.49 -12.99 -26.63
CA GLN A 771 6.21 -13.11 -27.35
C GLN A 771 6.14 -14.31 -28.29
N GLY A 772 7.28 -14.84 -28.75
CA GLY A 772 7.30 -15.81 -29.84
C GLY A 772 7.10 -15.16 -31.22
N TYR A 773 6.47 -15.85 -32.18
CA TYR A 773 6.27 -15.37 -33.56
C TYR A 773 4.98 -14.53 -33.68
N ALA A 774 5.07 -13.41 -34.42
CA ALA A 774 3.93 -12.54 -34.76
C ALA A 774 3.35 -12.89 -36.13
N ALA A 775 2.02 -12.90 -36.24
CA ALA A 775 1.21 -13.18 -37.43
C ALA A 775 0.18 -12.08 -37.76
N SER A 776 0.07 -11.01 -36.95
CA SER A 776 -0.83 -9.87 -37.18
C SER A 776 -0.14 -8.50 -37.01
N ALA A 777 -0.80 -7.42 -37.45
CA ALA A 777 -0.31 -6.04 -37.28
C ALA A 777 -0.21 -5.64 -35.80
N ASP A 778 -1.19 -6.02 -34.97
CA ASP A 778 -1.17 -5.78 -33.52
C ASP A 778 -0.03 -6.55 -32.83
N GLU A 779 0.22 -7.79 -33.24
CA GLU A 779 1.35 -8.57 -32.75
C GLU A 779 2.69 -7.98 -33.18
N THR A 780 2.74 -7.32 -34.35
CA THR A 780 3.92 -6.60 -34.85
C THR A 780 4.20 -5.33 -34.03
N ALA A 781 3.15 -4.60 -33.63
CA ALA A 781 3.29 -3.46 -32.72
C ALA A 781 3.83 -3.90 -31.35
N ILE A 782 3.33 -5.00 -30.80
CA ILE A 782 3.85 -5.57 -29.55
C ILE A 782 5.32 -5.99 -29.71
N LYS A 783 5.67 -6.64 -30.82
CA LYS A 783 7.06 -7.03 -31.12
C LYS A 783 7.97 -5.81 -31.19
N LEU A 784 7.55 -4.75 -31.89
CA LEU A 784 8.28 -3.49 -31.97
C LEU A 784 8.47 -2.89 -30.57
N SER A 785 7.44 -2.90 -29.72
CA SER A 785 7.52 -2.37 -28.35
C SER A 785 8.60 -3.06 -27.50
N TYR A 786 8.83 -4.35 -27.72
CA TYR A 786 9.92 -5.10 -27.09
C TYR A 786 11.28 -4.82 -27.71
N ASP A 787 11.36 -4.70 -29.04
CA ASP A 787 12.59 -4.36 -29.74
C ASP A 787 13.09 -2.96 -29.33
N LEU A 788 12.20 -1.96 -29.27
CA LEU A 788 12.54 -0.62 -28.79
C LEU A 788 12.92 -0.63 -27.30
N TYR A 789 12.24 -1.41 -26.46
CA TYR A 789 12.65 -1.56 -25.06
C TYR A 789 14.07 -2.11 -24.93
N TYR A 790 14.44 -3.11 -25.74
CA TYR A 790 15.82 -3.61 -25.79
C TYR A 790 16.78 -2.50 -26.20
N ILE A 791 16.49 -1.76 -27.28
CA ILE A 791 17.39 -0.70 -27.76
C ILE A 791 17.61 0.39 -26.71
N THR A 792 16.60 0.72 -25.90
CA THR A 792 16.76 1.72 -24.83
C THR A 792 17.55 1.19 -23.63
N HIS A 793 17.58 -0.12 -23.36
CA HIS A 793 18.14 -0.67 -22.11
C HIS A 793 19.19 -1.78 -22.31
N TYR A 794 19.64 -2.02 -23.53
CA TYR A 794 20.56 -3.12 -23.84
C TYR A 794 21.83 -3.01 -22.99
N SER A 795 22.20 -4.15 -22.41
CA SER A 795 23.31 -4.28 -21.48
C SER A 795 23.74 -5.73 -21.42
N LEU A 796 24.95 -6.00 -20.93
CA LEU A 796 25.44 -7.37 -20.81
C LEU A 796 24.49 -8.26 -19.99
N ALA A 797 23.90 -7.72 -18.93
CA ALA A 797 22.94 -8.45 -18.10
C ALA A 797 21.67 -8.85 -18.88
N MET A 798 21.15 -7.96 -19.73
CA MET A 798 20.02 -8.22 -20.64
C MET A 798 20.36 -9.29 -21.67
N ASP A 799 21.53 -9.17 -22.27
CA ASP A 799 22.04 -10.10 -23.28
C ASP A 799 22.17 -11.52 -22.71
N LEU A 800 22.78 -11.64 -21.52
CA LEU A 800 22.90 -12.92 -20.84
C LEU A 800 21.53 -13.54 -20.49
N LEU A 801 20.56 -12.72 -20.06
CA LEU A 801 19.20 -13.18 -19.82
C LEU A 801 18.53 -13.68 -21.11
N ILE A 802 18.70 -12.97 -22.23
CA ILE A 802 18.18 -13.39 -23.54
C ILE A 802 18.80 -14.72 -23.97
N VAL A 803 20.11 -14.91 -23.79
CA VAL A 803 20.78 -16.20 -24.08
C VAL A 803 20.19 -17.32 -23.24
N PHE A 804 20.07 -17.12 -21.93
CA PHE A 804 19.50 -18.13 -21.03
C PHE A 804 18.07 -18.53 -21.44
N LYS A 805 17.21 -17.54 -21.71
CA LYS A 805 15.86 -17.80 -22.20
C LYS A 805 15.87 -18.48 -23.55
N THR A 806 16.76 -18.10 -24.46
CA THR A 806 16.88 -18.73 -25.78
C THR A 806 17.23 -20.22 -25.63
N ILE A 807 18.19 -20.55 -24.77
CA ILE A 807 18.55 -21.95 -24.46
C ILE A 807 17.35 -22.69 -23.88
N GLN A 808 16.64 -22.10 -22.91
CA GLN A 808 15.45 -22.70 -22.33
C GLN A 808 14.36 -22.96 -23.39
N THR A 809 14.11 -22.00 -24.27
CA THR A 809 13.16 -22.08 -25.38
C THR A 809 13.54 -23.19 -26.36
N VAL A 810 14.82 -23.29 -26.74
CA VAL A 810 15.33 -24.35 -27.64
C VAL A 810 15.21 -25.73 -26.99
N LEU A 811 15.58 -25.88 -25.72
CA LEU A 811 15.50 -27.16 -24.99
C LEU A 811 14.05 -27.60 -24.72
N THR A 812 13.13 -26.66 -24.52
CA THR A 812 11.71 -26.96 -24.24
C THR A 812 10.84 -27.03 -25.50
N GLY A 813 11.35 -26.61 -26.66
CA GLY A 813 10.62 -26.56 -27.93
C GLY A 813 9.49 -25.52 -28.00
N ARG A 814 9.30 -24.68 -26.95
CA ARG A 814 8.29 -23.62 -26.96
C ARG A 814 8.60 -22.61 -28.08
N GLY A 815 7.68 -22.41 -29.02
CA GLY A 815 7.85 -21.42 -30.10
C GLY A 815 8.63 -21.91 -31.33
N ALA A 816 8.96 -23.20 -31.44
CA ALA A 816 9.36 -23.81 -32.71
C ALA A 816 8.10 -24.15 -33.53
N ARG A 817 8.07 -23.75 -34.81
CA ARG A 817 7.10 -24.22 -35.82
C ARG A 817 7.80 -25.10 -36.83
#